data_AF-A0A1Q8UAW7-F1
#
_entry.id   AF-A0A1Q8UAW7-F1
#
_cell.length_a   1.000
_cell.length_b   1.000
_cell.length_c   1.000
_cell.angle_alpha   90.00
_cell.angle_beta   90.00
_cell.angle_gamma   90.00
#
_symmetry.space_group_name_H-M   'P 1'
#
loop_
_entity.id
_entity.type
_entity.pdbx_description
1 polymer ?
#
loop_
_entity_poly.entity_id
_entity_poly.type
_entity_poly.pdbx_seq_one_letter_code
_entity_poly.pdbx_strand_id
1 'polypeptide(L)'
;MAPRLTVVVPLYNVEEYLGACLSSLAEQTMPDLEVVLVDDGSTDNGPALAQEFADRDPRFRLIRQENAGLGAARNAGIGEAHPGAEFLTFVDSDDVVPPGAYARMLAELDRSGSDFATGNVLRLRAGGELEQSPMFRKPMEKARRATHVTRDWVLLGDRIACNKVFRRTFWDEHAFAFPTGVLYEDIAVVLPAHFLARSVDVVEEPVYHWRDRDGSITTRRAVPRGIRDRVTAVTTVSRFLADRPDLAEAKRRYDAHALSGDLWLFIEALGGGDAEFHEAFLKHAGAFAASVEPGVLAGLPLHLRVKWQLIRERRLPELLALLADEKKDRDTFHVTGLLRPRAHHPAVRDPLPAATTALASADLPVHAHLTEAVWRDGLLRLTGHAYVRNAPGGPVRIGWLRSGRRLIPLRTRPVPGDEATALSGRSLHRYDRAGFEAVVDPRRLTAKGTGSGGRTTWKLEAVVVGAGRPRRGPMRLVSTPAPPAVTYTDERTRIVPVLSGNKLELRTERIAAVLTGQSAVEDAVRLEVKILGDAGPVALRLTEWRTKETREFALRGSAGSRAADIPLSAFRGEDDIWGVQLIGEGAPLTVAARTEGQDGRYALPGGRELYAAPNPSGDLVLTDRPVQPVLTSVVRDESGGLTLEGTFPEPTGAFRELVLRHGGHREEAVIGLERGDGDRFRAQVAPAVVEGPGGTLPLAEGRWYLFLREPGERDPEAYRPLRIGTPLHRTLPTRQRIGGRDFTLQRRHHDRLVLESGSALPVGERGAYGQRIQRERYAGLRAATVDEPRPAVLYSSFDGRQYSDSPRAVHRELASRGRDIDHLWVVRDQQAAVPEGVRPVALHSADWYEALARSRWIVTNTHLPEWFERAEGQTVVQTWHGTPLKRIGRDLAGTPHADAAYMASMERRSAQWSVLVSPNSFSTPVLRRAFGYSGEVLECGYPRNDLLHAPDRDKIAATVRERLGLPEGRRVILYAPTWRDDRPRQGGRHGFDLQLDLDRAREALGEDHVLLVRRHYLVGGSVPDTDFVRDVSRHPDVAELLLVGDVLVTDYSSIMFDFAQTGRPMLFHTHDLAHYRDTLRGFCFDFEQRAPGPLIPDSAGIVAALRDLEAATAGHREAYERFREAFCDLDDGTAAAGVVDRMLKGEQA
;
A
#
# COMPACT_ATOMS: atom_id res chain seq x y z
N MET A 1 -14.95 -9.33 49.75
CA MET A 1 -15.11 -7.86 49.56
C MET A 1 -15.99 -7.66 48.33
N ALA A 2 -16.82 -6.63 48.31
CA ALA A 2 -17.64 -6.34 47.12
C ALA A 2 -16.70 -5.99 45.94
N PRO A 3 -16.91 -6.55 44.73
CA PRO A 3 -16.16 -6.15 43.55
C PRO A 3 -16.52 -4.70 43.22
N ARG A 4 -15.56 -3.94 42.71
CA ARG A 4 -15.72 -2.53 42.35
C ARG A 4 -16.17 -2.36 40.91
N LEU A 5 -15.80 -3.29 40.04
CA LEU A 5 -16.20 -3.33 38.64
C LEU A 5 -16.92 -4.63 38.29
N THR A 6 -18.11 -4.53 37.70
CA THR A 6 -18.76 -5.66 37.03
C THR A 6 -18.48 -5.60 35.53
N VAL A 7 -17.96 -6.70 34.99
CA VAL A 7 -17.76 -6.91 33.54
C VAL A 7 -18.88 -7.83 33.03
N VAL A 8 -19.71 -7.34 32.12
CA VAL A 8 -20.78 -8.14 31.48
C VAL A 8 -20.30 -8.67 30.12
N VAL A 9 -20.36 -9.99 29.94
CA VAL A 9 -19.87 -10.68 28.75
C VAL A 9 -20.99 -11.54 28.13
N PRO A 10 -21.70 -11.04 27.11
CA PRO A 10 -22.67 -11.84 26.37
C PRO A 10 -21.97 -12.84 25.43
N LEU A 11 -22.43 -14.09 25.39
CA LEU A 11 -21.91 -15.14 24.51
C LEU A 11 -23.02 -15.85 23.75
N TYR A 12 -22.81 -16.04 22.44
CA TYR A 12 -23.69 -16.80 21.55
C TYR A 12 -22.88 -17.37 20.38
N ASN A 13 -22.70 -18.70 20.36
CA ASN A 13 -22.01 -19.44 19.29
C ASN A 13 -20.61 -18.85 18.95
N VAL A 14 -19.72 -18.82 19.94
CA VAL A 14 -18.41 -18.14 19.93
C VAL A 14 -17.27 -18.96 20.54
N GLU A 15 -17.42 -20.29 20.60
CA GLU A 15 -16.48 -21.24 21.22
C GLU A 15 -15.01 -20.96 20.86
N GLU A 16 -14.71 -20.73 19.57
CA GLU A 16 -13.36 -20.55 19.04
C GLU A 16 -12.60 -19.38 19.69
N TYR A 17 -13.28 -18.29 20.05
CA TYR A 17 -12.65 -17.05 20.51
C TYR A 17 -12.80 -16.81 22.01
N LEU A 18 -13.79 -17.44 22.63
CA LEU A 18 -14.17 -17.21 24.03
C LEU A 18 -13.00 -17.42 24.99
N GLY A 19 -12.17 -18.44 24.79
CA GLY A 19 -11.04 -18.73 25.68
C GLY A 19 -10.04 -17.58 25.81
N ALA A 20 -9.75 -16.87 24.71
CA ALA A 20 -8.85 -15.72 24.71
C ALA A 20 -9.48 -14.51 25.42
N CYS A 21 -10.79 -14.30 25.23
CA CYS A 21 -11.54 -13.25 25.91
C CYS A 21 -11.48 -13.45 27.44
N LEU A 22 -11.85 -14.65 27.92
CA LEU A 22 -11.89 -14.95 29.36
C LEU A 22 -10.51 -14.91 30.01
N SER A 23 -9.48 -15.41 29.33
CA SER A 23 -8.10 -15.31 29.81
C SER A 23 -7.66 -13.86 29.99
N SER A 24 -8.01 -12.98 29.04
CA SER A 24 -7.66 -11.55 29.12
C SER A 24 -8.34 -10.80 30.28
N LEU A 25 -9.52 -11.26 30.70
CA LEU A 25 -10.23 -10.75 31.87
C LEU A 25 -9.64 -11.29 33.17
N ALA A 26 -9.29 -12.58 33.20
CA ALA A 26 -8.63 -13.20 34.35
C ALA A 26 -7.27 -12.56 34.65
N GLU A 27 -6.52 -12.18 33.60
CA GLU A 27 -5.18 -11.56 33.68
C GLU A 27 -5.19 -10.06 33.99
N GLN A 28 -6.36 -9.44 34.20
CA GLN A 28 -6.41 -8.02 34.56
C GLN A 28 -5.66 -7.74 35.87
N THR A 29 -4.88 -6.65 35.87
CA THR A 29 -3.99 -6.29 36.98
C THR A 29 -4.73 -5.83 38.25
N MET A 30 -6.04 -5.58 38.15
CA MET A 30 -6.89 -5.27 39.28
C MET A 30 -7.69 -6.52 39.69
N PRO A 31 -7.53 -7.04 40.92
CA PRO A 31 -8.26 -8.24 41.37
C PRO A 31 -9.72 -7.95 41.75
N ASP A 32 -10.04 -6.67 41.84
CA ASP A 32 -11.29 -6.09 42.32
C ASP A 32 -12.35 -5.99 41.20
N LEU A 33 -12.72 -7.13 40.64
CA LEU A 33 -13.74 -7.22 39.60
C LEU A 33 -14.53 -8.53 39.70
N GLU A 34 -15.74 -8.51 39.14
CA GLU A 34 -16.51 -9.71 38.81
C GLU A 34 -16.79 -9.75 37.30
N VAL A 35 -16.98 -10.95 36.77
CA VAL A 35 -17.32 -11.20 35.38
C VAL A 35 -18.63 -11.98 35.31
N VAL A 36 -19.66 -11.37 34.73
CA VAL A 36 -20.98 -11.97 34.52
C VAL A 36 -21.07 -12.41 33.06
N LEU A 37 -20.95 -13.72 32.85
CA LEU A 37 -21.08 -14.40 31.56
C LEU A 37 -22.55 -14.69 31.30
N VAL A 38 -23.10 -14.22 30.18
CA VAL A 38 -24.50 -14.45 29.81
C VAL A 38 -24.58 -15.22 28.50
N ASP A 39 -24.91 -16.51 28.60
CA ASP A 39 -25.18 -17.38 27.47
C ASP A 39 -26.59 -17.15 26.93
N ASP A 40 -26.67 -16.64 25.71
CA ASP A 40 -27.92 -16.30 25.01
C ASP A 40 -28.42 -17.48 24.15
N GLY A 41 -28.39 -18.68 24.72
CA GLY A 41 -28.87 -19.91 24.07
C GLY A 41 -27.91 -20.50 23.03
N SER A 42 -26.61 -20.54 23.31
CA SER A 42 -25.61 -21.13 22.41
C SER A 42 -25.84 -22.63 22.18
N THR A 43 -25.48 -23.08 20.98
CA THR A 43 -25.56 -24.48 20.53
C THR A 43 -24.19 -25.15 20.35
N ASP A 44 -23.11 -24.38 20.50
CA ASP A 44 -21.72 -24.86 20.48
C ASP A 44 -21.22 -25.22 21.89
N ASN A 45 -19.92 -25.50 22.04
CA ASN A 45 -19.34 -25.84 23.35
C ASN A 45 -19.00 -24.60 24.20
N GLY A 46 -19.33 -23.39 23.76
CA GLY A 46 -19.03 -22.13 24.46
C GLY A 46 -19.53 -22.11 25.91
N PRO A 47 -20.78 -22.54 26.21
CA PRO A 47 -21.29 -22.57 27.58
C PRO A 47 -20.58 -23.55 28.51
N ALA A 48 -19.97 -24.61 27.99
CA ALA A 48 -19.18 -25.55 28.78
C ALA A 48 -17.82 -24.93 29.14
N LEU A 49 -17.17 -24.28 28.16
CA LEU A 49 -15.93 -23.53 28.38
C LEU A 49 -16.12 -22.39 29.40
N ALA A 50 -17.22 -21.64 29.27
CA ALA A 50 -17.58 -20.58 30.23
C ALA A 50 -17.76 -21.12 31.66
N GLN A 51 -18.37 -22.30 31.81
CA GLN A 51 -18.55 -22.95 33.11
C GLN A 51 -17.21 -23.40 33.70
N GLU A 52 -16.32 -23.96 32.88
CA GLU A 52 -14.97 -24.37 33.31
C GLU A 52 -14.15 -23.18 33.86
N PHE A 53 -14.29 -21.99 33.28
CA PHE A 53 -13.69 -20.77 33.82
C PHE A 53 -14.34 -20.33 35.13
N ALA A 54 -15.67 -20.35 35.21
CA ALA A 54 -16.40 -20.01 36.44
C ALA A 54 -16.06 -20.94 37.62
N ASP A 55 -15.81 -22.23 37.35
CA ASP A 55 -15.43 -23.21 38.36
C ASP A 55 -13.99 -23.00 38.86
N ARG A 56 -13.11 -22.41 38.04
CA ARG A 56 -11.70 -22.17 38.36
C ARG A 56 -11.42 -20.81 39.00
N ASP A 57 -12.15 -19.78 38.59
CA ASP A 57 -11.95 -18.41 39.05
C ASP A 57 -13.27 -17.89 39.65
N PRO A 58 -13.35 -17.69 40.98
CA PRO A 58 -14.58 -17.31 41.67
C PRO A 58 -15.07 -15.91 41.29
N ARG A 59 -14.30 -15.13 40.53
CA ARG A 59 -14.75 -13.85 39.95
C ARG A 59 -15.74 -14.04 38.81
N PHE A 60 -15.76 -15.21 38.16
CA PHE A 60 -16.58 -15.49 36.99
C PHE A 60 -17.88 -16.20 37.39
N ARG A 61 -19.00 -15.78 36.79
CA ARG A 61 -20.31 -16.40 36.97
C ARG A 61 -21.04 -16.54 35.65
N LEU A 62 -21.49 -17.76 35.34
CA LEU A 62 -22.28 -18.06 34.15
C LEU A 62 -23.78 -18.01 34.44
N ILE A 63 -24.51 -17.38 33.54
CA ILE A 63 -25.97 -17.27 33.53
C ILE A 63 -26.44 -17.71 32.14
N ARG A 64 -27.53 -18.48 32.10
CA ARG A 64 -28.09 -19.00 30.85
C ARG A 64 -29.50 -18.49 30.64
N GLN A 65 -29.81 -18.08 29.42
CA GLN A 65 -31.14 -17.69 29.00
C GLN A 65 -31.46 -18.27 27.61
N GLU A 66 -32.74 -18.25 27.23
CA GLU A 66 -33.14 -18.49 25.83
C GLU A 66 -32.68 -17.34 24.94
N ASN A 67 -32.37 -17.63 23.67
CA ASN A 67 -31.88 -16.63 22.73
C ASN A 67 -32.88 -15.48 22.54
N ALA A 68 -32.50 -14.31 23.06
CA ALA A 68 -33.28 -13.07 23.00
C ALA A 68 -32.48 -11.90 22.35
N GLY A 69 -31.25 -12.16 21.93
CA GLY A 69 -30.34 -11.23 21.26
C GLY A 69 -29.40 -10.49 22.21
N LEU A 70 -28.32 -9.94 21.63
CA LEU A 70 -27.21 -9.29 22.34
C LEU A 70 -27.62 -8.24 23.38
N GLY A 71 -28.55 -7.34 23.03
CA GLY A 71 -29.05 -6.33 23.95
C GLY A 71 -29.78 -6.92 25.17
N ALA A 72 -30.53 -8.01 24.98
CA ALA A 72 -31.20 -8.70 26.08
C ALA A 72 -30.19 -9.37 27.01
N ALA A 73 -29.18 -10.04 26.45
CA ALA A 73 -28.10 -10.67 27.22
C ALA A 73 -27.31 -9.64 28.06
N ARG A 74 -26.98 -8.47 27.49
CA ARG A 74 -26.34 -7.37 28.24
C ARG A 74 -27.21 -6.87 29.38
N ASN A 75 -28.52 -6.68 29.15
CA ASN A 75 -29.45 -6.26 30.20
C ASN A 75 -29.60 -7.30 31.31
N ALA A 76 -29.65 -8.60 30.99
CA ALA A 76 -29.65 -9.68 31.97
C ALA A 76 -28.38 -9.64 32.83
N GLY A 77 -27.21 -9.46 32.21
CA GLY A 77 -25.95 -9.32 32.93
C GLY A 77 -25.89 -8.11 33.86
N ILE A 78 -26.46 -6.97 33.45
CA ILE A 78 -26.60 -5.77 34.31
C ILE A 78 -27.50 -6.06 35.51
N GLY A 79 -28.63 -6.76 35.30
CA GLY A 79 -29.56 -7.14 36.36
C GLY A 79 -28.92 -8.05 37.41
N GLU A 80 -27.89 -8.77 37.01
CA GLU A 80 -27.15 -9.72 37.84
C GLU A 80 -25.89 -9.12 38.47
N ALA A 81 -25.48 -7.93 38.07
CA ALA A 81 -24.31 -7.26 38.64
C ALA A 81 -24.44 -7.08 40.16
N HIS A 82 -23.34 -7.29 40.89
CA HIS A 82 -23.31 -7.22 42.34
C HIS A 82 -23.80 -5.83 42.83
N PRO A 83 -24.69 -5.78 43.83
CA PRO A 83 -25.33 -4.53 44.24
C PRO A 83 -24.35 -3.50 44.83
N GLY A 84 -23.19 -3.97 45.32
CA GLY A 84 -22.11 -3.13 45.83
C GLY A 84 -21.08 -2.68 44.78
N ALA A 85 -21.24 -3.03 43.51
CA ALA A 85 -20.31 -2.63 42.45
C ALA A 85 -20.44 -1.15 42.12
N GLU A 86 -19.31 -0.44 42.10
CA GLU A 86 -19.26 1.00 41.83
C GLU A 86 -19.33 1.31 40.32
N PHE A 87 -18.87 0.38 39.48
CA PHE A 87 -18.76 0.56 38.04
C PHE A 87 -19.26 -0.65 37.24
N LEU A 88 -19.66 -0.39 35.99
CA LEU A 88 -20.10 -1.37 35.00
C LEU A 88 -19.29 -1.23 33.70
N THR A 89 -18.97 -2.34 33.05
CA THR A 89 -18.39 -2.38 31.70
C THR A 89 -18.91 -3.60 30.91
N PHE A 90 -18.68 -3.59 29.61
CA PHE A 90 -19.18 -4.61 28.67
C PHE A 90 -18.02 -5.10 27.81
N VAL A 91 -17.98 -6.40 27.49
CA VAL A 91 -16.98 -6.97 26.60
C VAL A 91 -17.65 -7.96 25.66
N ASP A 92 -17.37 -7.85 24.36
CA ASP A 92 -17.85 -8.82 23.39
C ASP A 92 -16.98 -10.09 23.47
N SER A 93 -17.62 -11.26 23.44
CA SER A 93 -16.99 -12.55 23.74
C SER A 93 -15.95 -13.03 22.71
N ASP A 94 -15.82 -12.36 21.57
CA ASP A 94 -14.80 -12.57 20.54
C ASP A 94 -13.57 -11.65 20.64
N ASP A 95 -13.61 -10.67 21.54
CA ASP A 95 -12.60 -9.62 21.70
C ASP A 95 -11.66 -9.87 22.90
N VAL A 96 -10.61 -9.04 23.01
CA VAL A 96 -9.58 -9.15 24.05
C VAL A 96 -9.38 -7.82 24.76
N VAL A 97 -9.24 -7.85 26.09
CA VAL A 97 -8.96 -6.66 26.91
C VAL A 97 -7.47 -6.63 27.30
N PRO A 98 -6.70 -5.57 26.97
CA PRO A 98 -5.28 -5.48 27.30
C PRO A 98 -5.02 -5.47 28.81
N PRO A 99 -3.86 -5.96 29.27
CA PRO A 99 -3.50 -5.91 30.69
C PRO A 99 -3.51 -4.48 31.26
N GLY A 100 -4.23 -4.31 32.37
CA GLY A 100 -4.31 -3.05 33.11
C GLY A 100 -5.18 -1.98 32.46
N ALA A 101 -6.03 -2.36 31.50
CA ALA A 101 -6.99 -1.45 30.87
C ALA A 101 -7.96 -0.85 31.90
N TYR A 102 -8.64 -1.69 32.68
CA TYR A 102 -9.63 -1.23 33.66
C TYR A 102 -8.99 -0.46 34.82
N ALA A 103 -7.82 -0.89 35.30
CA ALA A 103 -7.10 -0.16 36.36
C ALA A 103 -6.80 1.29 35.95
N ARG A 104 -6.43 1.53 34.68
CA ARG A 104 -6.19 2.88 34.16
C ARG A 104 -7.48 3.69 34.04
N MET A 105 -8.53 3.09 33.49
CA MET A 105 -9.82 3.78 33.31
C MET A 105 -10.44 4.17 34.66
N LEU A 106 -10.42 3.27 35.64
CA LEU A 106 -10.87 3.56 36.99
C LEU A 106 -10.01 4.63 37.68
N ALA A 107 -8.69 4.60 37.51
CA ALA A 107 -7.81 5.61 38.08
C ALA A 107 -8.09 7.02 37.52
N GLU A 108 -8.48 7.15 36.25
CA GLU A 108 -8.93 8.44 35.71
C GLU A 108 -10.28 8.86 36.28
N LEU A 109 -11.25 7.94 36.38
CA LEU A 109 -12.55 8.18 36.99
C LEU A 109 -12.45 8.65 38.45
N ASP A 110 -11.52 8.08 39.21
CA ASP A 110 -11.26 8.47 40.60
C ASP A 110 -10.71 9.89 40.71
N ARG A 111 -9.85 10.28 39.77
CA ARG A 111 -9.24 11.62 39.75
C ARG A 111 -10.22 12.68 39.29
N SER A 112 -11.10 12.36 38.35
CA SER A 112 -11.99 13.31 37.69
C SER A 112 -13.36 13.42 38.34
N GLY A 113 -13.85 12.33 38.93
CA GLY A 113 -15.26 12.19 39.32
C GLY A 113 -16.22 12.13 38.12
N SER A 114 -15.72 11.84 36.92
CA SER A 114 -16.53 11.70 35.70
C SER A 114 -17.51 10.54 35.78
N ASP A 115 -18.55 10.60 34.95
CA ASP A 115 -19.63 9.61 34.97
C ASP A 115 -19.27 8.33 34.21
N PHE A 116 -18.39 8.43 33.22
CA PHE A 116 -17.75 7.29 32.58
C PHE A 116 -16.44 7.66 31.89
N ALA A 117 -15.62 6.64 31.62
CA ALA A 117 -14.38 6.76 30.86
C ALA A 117 -14.51 5.97 29.55
N THR A 118 -13.86 6.46 28.49
CA THR A 118 -13.72 5.78 27.20
C THR A 118 -12.25 5.70 26.80
N GLY A 119 -11.84 4.62 26.14
CA GLY A 119 -10.45 4.43 25.74
C GLY A 119 -10.25 3.98 24.29
N ASN A 120 -8.98 3.93 23.89
CA ASN A 120 -8.59 3.62 22.53
C ASN A 120 -8.78 2.13 22.17
N VAL A 121 -9.02 1.88 20.89
CA VAL A 121 -9.36 0.56 20.35
C VAL A 121 -8.42 0.21 19.20
N LEU A 122 -7.78 -0.95 19.29
CA LEU A 122 -7.00 -1.54 18.21
C LEU A 122 -7.78 -2.67 17.54
N ARG A 123 -7.53 -2.88 16.25
CA ARG A 123 -8.04 -4.01 15.47
C ARG A 123 -7.05 -5.17 15.59
N LEU A 124 -7.53 -6.32 16.04
CA LEU A 124 -6.79 -7.57 16.09
C LEU A 124 -7.04 -8.35 14.80
N ARG A 125 -6.03 -8.39 13.92
CA ARG A 125 -6.09 -9.07 12.62
C ARG A 125 -5.93 -10.59 12.80
N ALA A 126 -6.34 -11.36 11.80
CA ALA A 126 -6.21 -12.83 11.79
C ALA A 126 -4.78 -13.33 12.06
N GLY A 127 -3.76 -12.58 11.62
CA GLY A 127 -2.34 -12.87 11.87
C GLY A 127 -1.81 -12.44 13.24
N GLY A 128 -2.66 -11.97 14.17
CA GLY A 128 -2.27 -11.49 15.50
C GLY A 128 -1.75 -10.04 15.54
N GLU A 129 -1.59 -9.38 14.39
CA GLU A 129 -1.16 -7.97 14.34
C GLU A 129 -2.25 -7.02 14.90
N LEU A 130 -1.80 -6.01 15.64
CA LEU A 130 -2.65 -4.95 16.21
C LEU A 130 -2.52 -3.66 15.40
N GLU A 131 -3.64 -3.13 14.92
CA GLU A 131 -3.66 -1.89 14.13
C GLU A 131 -4.62 -0.84 14.70
N GLN A 132 -4.26 0.45 14.62
CA GLN A 132 -5.14 1.53 15.08
C GLN A 132 -6.48 1.53 14.33
N SER A 133 -7.59 1.35 15.08
CA SER A 133 -8.93 1.41 14.51
C SER A 133 -9.20 2.78 13.88
N PRO A 134 -9.64 2.84 12.60
CA PRO A 134 -9.93 4.12 11.94
C PRO A 134 -10.99 4.96 12.65
N MET A 135 -11.96 4.31 13.30
CA MET A 135 -13.04 4.98 14.05
C MET A 135 -12.50 5.73 15.27
N PHE A 136 -11.52 5.15 15.96
CA PHE A 136 -10.99 5.66 17.22
C PHE A 136 -9.72 6.50 17.07
N ARG A 137 -9.10 6.50 15.87
CA ARG A 137 -7.85 7.25 15.62
C ARG A 137 -7.92 8.72 16.00
N LYS A 138 -9.03 9.41 15.68
CA LYS A 138 -9.21 10.84 16.03
C LYS A 138 -9.82 11.04 17.41
N PRO A 139 -10.92 10.35 17.79
CA PRO A 139 -11.47 10.49 19.13
C PRO A 139 -10.42 10.24 20.23
N MET A 140 -9.55 9.24 20.03
CA MET A 140 -8.61 8.76 21.03
C MET A 140 -7.16 9.22 20.77
N GLU A 141 -6.97 10.24 19.91
CA GLU A 141 -5.64 10.78 19.58
C GLU A 141 -4.93 11.40 20.80
N LYS A 142 -5.71 11.92 21.76
CA LYS A 142 -5.20 12.63 22.94
C LYS A 142 -6.07 12.36 24.15
N ALA A 143 -5.46 12.21 25.31
CA ALA A 143 -6.18 12.15 26.57
C ALA A 143 -6.95 13.45 26.86
N ARG A 144 -8.17 13.34 27.38
CA ARG A 144 -8.96 14.47 27.89
C ARG A 144 -9.63 14.07 29.20
N ARG A 145 -9.29 14.78 30.27
CA ARG A 145 -9.94 14.59 31.58
C ARG A 145 -11.17 15.49 31.72
N ALA A 146 -12.24 14.97 32.30
CA ALA A 146 -13.48 15.69 32.60
C ALA A 146 -13.98 16.54 31.43
N THR A 147 -13.96 15.98 30.21
CA THR A 147 -14.47 16.63 28.99
C THR A 147 -15.98 16.37 28.82
N HIS A 148 -16.57 16.84 27.74
CA HIS A 148 -17.97 16.61 27.38
C HIS A 148 -18.13 16.61 25.86
N VAL A 149 -19.10 15.85 25.33
CA VAL A 149 -19.32 15.70 23.88
C VAL A 149 -19.58 17.05 23.17
N THR A 150 -20.20 18.01 23.84
CA THR A 150 -20.44 19.35 23.28
C THR A 150 -19.19 20.25 23.29
N ARG A 151 -18.18 19.93 24.12
CA ARG A 151 -16.86 20.58 24.12
C ARG A 151 -15.92 19.93 23.11
N ASP A 152 -16.10 18.64 22.83
CA ASP A 152 -15.35 17.89 21.83
C ASP A 152 -16.26 16.99 20.98
N TRP A 153 -16.77 17.57 19.89
CA TRP A 153 -17.69 16.89 18.96
C TRP A 153 -17.08 15.67 18.26
N VAL A 154 -15.76 15.46 18.33
CA VAL A 154 -15.12 14.24 17.78
C VAL A 154 -15.61 13.00 18.53
N LEU A 155 -16.06 13.14 19.78
CA LEU A 155 -16.64 12.05 20.57
C LEU A 155 -17.96 11.50 20.03
N LEU A 156 -18.64 12.20 19.11
CA LEU A 156 -19.79 11.62 18.40
C LEU A 156 -19.43 10.35 17.61
N GLY A 157 -18.15 10.18 17.24
CA GLY A 157 -17.67 8.98 16.57
C GLY A 157 -17.47 7.77 17.50
N ASP A 158 -17.50 7.99 18.82
CA ASP A 158 -17.37 6.94 19.83
C ASP A 158 -18.75 6.44 20.27
N ARG A 159 -19.15 5.29 19.73
CA ARG A 159 -20.54 4.80 19.76
C ARG A 159 -20.69 3.35 20.17
N ILE A 160 -19.62 2.72 20.64
CA ILE A 160 -19.63 1.32 21.09
C ILE A 160 -19.65 1.28 22.62
N ALA A 161 -20.24 0.25 23.21
CA ALA A 161 -20.27 0.14 24.68
C ALA A 161 -18.98 -0.47 25.26
N CYS A 162 -18.29 -1.31 24.49
CA CYS A 162 -17.26 -2.20 25.01
C CYS A 162 -15.92 -1.53 25.38
N ASN A 163 -15.66 -0.31 24.90
CA ASN A 163 -14.46 0.46 25.26
C ASN A 163 -14.70 1.42 26.44
N LYS A 164 -15.74 1.20 27.26
CA LYS A 164 -16.18 2.13 28.31
C LYS A 164 -16.31 1.49 29.67
N VAL A 165 -16.08 2.29 30.71
CA VAL A 165 -16.40 1.96 32.11
C VAL A 165 -17.32 3.05 32.65
N PHE A 166 -18.53 2.67 33.04
CA PHE A 166 -19.58 3.55 33.54
C PHE A 166 -19.67 3.50 35.06
N ARG A 167 -19.89 4.64 35.70
CA ARG A 167 -20.26 4.68 37.12
C ARG A 167 -21.68 4.14 37.28
N ARG A 168 -21.88 3.17 38.17
CA ARG A 168 -23.16 2.48 38.35
C ARG A 168 -24.28 3.43 38.71
N THR A 169 -24.02 4.39 39.60
CA THR A 169 -25.02 5.40 40.01
C THR A 169 -25.52 6.23 38.84
N PHE A 170 -24.64 6.60 37.90
CA PHE A 170 -25.02 7.32 36.68
C PHE A 170 -25.85 6.43 35.74
N TRP A 171 -25.49 5.15 35.64
CA TRP A 171 -26.23 4.19 34.83
C TRP A 171 -27.68 4.04 35.32
N ASP A 172 -27.85 3.86 36.63
CA ASP A 172 -29.14 3.67 37.27
C ASP A 172 -29.98 4.96 37.29
N GLU A 173 -29.36 6.12 37.55
CA GLU A 173 -30.02 7.44 37.55
C GLU A 173 -30.75 7.72 36.24
N HIS A 174 -30.15 7.37 35.11
CA HIS A 174 -30.73 7.58 33.79
C HIS A 174 -31.47 6.36 33.23
N ALA A 175 -31.60 5.28 34.02
CA ALA A 175 -32.27 4.04 33.66
C ALA A 175 -31.82 3.50 32.28
N PHE A 176 -30.50 3.47 32.02
CA PHE A 176 -30.00 2.96 30.75
C PHE A 176 -30.28 1.46 30.60
N ALA A 177 -30.78 1.09 29.42
CA ALA A 177 -31.01 -0.29 29.02
C ALA A 177 -30.79 -0.42 27.51
N PHE A 178 -30.17 -1.53 27.10
CA PHE A 178 -29.97 -1.81 25.68
C PHE A 178 -31.28 -2.21 25.01
N PRO A 179 -31.65 -1.62 23.87
CA PRO A 179 -32.83 -2.06 23.12
C PRO A 179 -32.75 -3.54 22.71
N THR A 180 -33.84 -4.29 22.90
CA THR A 180 -33.93 -5.72 22.55
C THR A 180 -34.42 -5.93 21.12
N GLY A 181 -33.96 -6.98 20.44
CA GLY A 181 -34.43 -7.37 19.10
C GLY A 181 -33.94 -6.51 17.92
N VAL A 182 -33.04 -5.55 18.16
CA VAL A 182 -32.45 -4.68 17.13
C VAL A 182 -30.93 -4.87 17.05
N LEU A 183 -30.37 -4.67 15.85
CA LEU A 183 -28.92 -4.57 15.67
C LEU A 183 -28.44 -3.14 15.95
N TYR A 184 -27.20 -3.00 16.44
CA TYR A 184 -26.56 -1.70 16.75
C TYR A 184 -27.17 -0.98 17.96
N GLU A 185 -27.55 -1.75 18.96
CA GLU A 185 -28.16 -1.31 20.22
C GLU A 185 -27.27 -0.35 21.01
N ASP A 186 -25.94 -0.45 20.88
CA ASP A 186 -24.97 0.44 21.54
C ASP A 186 -25.24 1.91 21.28
N ILE A 187 -25.56 2.26 20.03
CA ILE A 187 -25.70 3.66 19.60
C ILE A 187 -26.82 4.34 20.36
N ALA A 188 -27.90 3.60 20.63
CA ALA A 188 -29.08 4.11 21.32
C ALA A 188 -28.85 4.33 22.83
N VAL A 189 -27.75 3.83 23.40
CA VAL A 189 -27.39 4.00 24.81
C VAL A 189 -26.19 4.95 24.95
N VAL A 190 -25.11 4.69 24.23
CA VAL A 190 -23.82 5.37 24.38
C VAL A 190 -23.88 6.84 24.01
N LEU A 191 -24.57 7.20 22.92
CA LEU A 191 -24.67 8.60 22.52
C LEU A 191 -25.54 9.42 23.49
N PRO A 192 -26.75 8.96 23.89
CA PRO A 192 -27.47 9.60 24.99
C PRO A 192 -26.64 9.71 26.27
N ALA A 193 -25.89 8.68 26.65
CA ALA A 193 -25.01 8.73 27.82
C ALA A 193 -23.94 9.83 27.71
N HIS A 194 -23.32 10.02 26.54
CA HIS A 194 -22.40 11.13 26.30
C HIS A 194 -23.03 12.52 26.50
N PHE A 195 -24.32 12.69 26.23
CA PHE A 195 -25.04 13.96 26.39
C PHE A 195 -25.62 14.17 27.80
N LEU A 196 -25.92 13.08 28.52
CA LEU A 196 -26.45 13.12 29.88
C LEU A 196 -25.35 13.18 30.95
N ALA A 197 -24.15 12.68 30.63
CA ALA A 197 -23.01 12.76 31.54
C ALA A 197 -22.63 14.22 31.84
N ARG A 198 -22.33 14.50 33.11
CA ARG A 198 -21.75 15.77 33.56
C ARG A 198 -20.35 15.94 32.98
N SER A 199 -19.56 14.86 32.96
CA SER A 199 -18.28 14.81 32.29
C SER A 199 -17.82 13.39 31.97
N VAL A 200 -16.91 13.27 31.00
CA VAL A 200 -16.34 12.02 30.49
C VAL A 200 -14.82 12.12 30.46
N ASP A 201 -14.13 11.02 30.76
CA ASP A 201 -12.69 10.88 30.55
C ASP A 201 -12.36 10.14 29.27
N VAL A 202 -11.36 10.62 28.55
CA VAL A 202 -10.81 10.01 27.32
C VAL A 202 -9.39 9.54 27.62
N VAL A 203 -9.16 8.24 27.48
CA VAL A 203 -7.87 7.56 27.63
C VAL A 203 -7.28 7.32 26.22
N GLU A 204 -6.04 7.76 25.99
CA GLU A 204 -5.39 7.63 24.67
C GLU A 204 -4.77 6.25 24.43
N GLU A 205 -4.44 5.55 25.50
CA GLU A 205 -3.90 4.20 25.47
C GLU A 205 -4.95 3.18 25.01
N PRO A 206 -4.54 2.13 24.29
CA PRO A 206 -5.42 1.00 23.97
C PRO A 206 -5.98 0.34 25.23
N VAL A 207 -7.31 0.28 25.32
CA VAL A 207 -8.05 -0.43 26.39
C VAL A 207 -8.87 -1.60 25.85
N TYR A 208 -8.88 -1.79 24.53
CA TYR A 208 -9.70 -2.81 23.89
C TYR A 208 -9.11 -3.28 22.55
N HIS A 209 -9.06 -4.59 22.33
CA HIS A 209 -8.64 -5.21 21.08
C HIS A 209 -9.85 -5.85 20.39
N TRP A 210 -10.31 -5.19 19.33
CA TRP A 210 -11.45 -5.62 18.53
C TRP A 210 -11.00 -6.59 17.43
N ARG A 211 -11.42 -7.86 17.53
CA ARG A 211 -11.12 -8.91 16.56
C ARG A 211 -11.87 -8.74 15.25
N ASP A 212 -11.15 -8.90 14.14
CA ASP A 212 -11.76 -9.06 12.83
C ASP A 212 -12.05 -10.54 12.57
N ARG A 213 -13.33 -10.90 12.43
CA ARG A 213 -13.78 -12.25 12.07
C ARG A 213 -14.65 -12.28 10.81
N ASP A 214 -14.63 -13.41 10.13
CA ASP A 214 -15.51 -13.68 9.00
C ASP A 214 -16.98 -13.80 9.44
N GLY A 215 -17.88 -13.23 8.64
CA GLY A 215 -19.32 -13.24 8.94
C GLY A 215 -19.82 -12.21 9.97
N SER A 216 -18.95 -11.33 10.49
CA SER A 216 -19.37 -10.24 11.39
C SER A 216 -20.52 -9.41 10.79
N ILE A 217 -21.49 -9.02 11.63
CA ILE A 217 -22.60 -8.13 11.25
C ILE A 217 -22.09 -6.82 10.61
N THR A 218 -20.87 -6.40 10.96
CA THR A 218 -20.23 -5.18 10.44
C THR A 218 -19.68 -5.30 9.01
N THR A 219 -19.52 -6.52 8.48
CA THR A 219 -18.97 -6.78 7.13
C THR A 219 -20.07 -7.02 6.08
N ARG A 220 -21.25 -7.55 6.46
CA ARG A 220 -22.42 -7.70 5.56
C ARG A 220 -23.29 -6.44 5.51
N ARG A 221 -22.84 -5.45 4.71
CA ARG A 221 -23.46 -4.10 4.67
C ARG A 221 -24.70 -3.97 3.77
N ALA A 222 -24.85 -4.84 2.77
CA ALA A 222 -25.96 -4.81 1.80
C ALA A 222 -27.12 -5.76 2.23
N VAL A 223 -27.59 -5.63 3.46
CA VAL A 223 -28.70 -6.44 3.98
C VAL A 223 -29.87 -5.52 4.37
N PRO A 224 -31.11 -5.75 3.88
CA PRO A 224 -32.26 -4.89 4.15
C PRO A 224 -32.51 -4.66 5.66
N ARG A 225 -32.40 -5.72 6.48
CA ARG A 225 -32.50 -5.61 7.94
C ARG A 225 -31.45 -4.69 8.54
N GLY A 226 -30.20 -4.76 8.05
CA GLY A 226 -29.09 -3.98 8.56
C GLY A 226 -29.29 -2.47 8.41
N ILE A 227 -29.80 -2.01 7.26
CA ILE A 227 -30.10 -0.59 7.06
C ILE A 227 -31.30 -0.12 7.89
N ARG A 228 -32.37 -0.93 7.96
CA ARG A 228 -33.54 -0.61 8.80
C ARG A 228 -33.14 -0.41 10.26
N ASP A 229 -32.44 -1.38 10.83
CA ASP A 229 -32.09 -1.38 12.25
C ASP A 229 -31.08 -0.25 12.54
N ARG A 230 -30.13 0.02 11.62
CA ARG A 230 -29.22 1.18 11.74
C ARG A 230 -29.97 2.51 11.71
N VAL A 231 -30.90 2.71 10.78
CA VAL A 231 -31.68 3.95 10.69
C VAL A 231 -32.52 4.13 11.95
N THR A 232 -33.11 3.05 12.47
CA THR A 232 -33.85 3.09 13.75
C THR A 232 -32.95 3.60 14.88
N ALA A 233 -31.75 3.03 15.04
CA ALA A 233 -30.80 3.45 16.09
C ALA A 233 -30.45 4.94 15.98
N VAL A 234 -30.10 5.44 14.78
CA VAL A 234 -29.75 6.85 14.64
C VAL A 234 -30.94 7.78 14.80
N THR A 235 -32.14 7.36 14.38
CA THR A 235 -33.38 8.12 14.54
C THR A 235 -33.77 8.24 16.00
N THR A 236 -33.59 7.19 16.80
CA THR A 236 -33.85 7.22 18.25
C THR A 236 -33.02 8.30 18.95
N VAL A 237 -31.72 8.38 18.66
CA VAL A 237 -30.85 9.41 19.23
C VAL A 237 -31.22 10.81 18.73
N SER A 238 -31.54 10.96 17.44
CA SER A 238 -31.97 12.25 16.88
C SER A 238 -33.25 12.75 17.53
N ARG A 239 -34.22 11.85 17.79
CA ARG A 239 -35.46 12.17 18.52
C ARG A 239 -35.18 12.53 19.98
N PHE A 240 -34.34 11.75 20.67
CA PHE A 240 -33.89 12.05 22.04
C PHE A 240 -33.33 13.48 22.17
N LEU A 241 -32.56 13.94 21.18
CA LEU A 241 -32.03 15.31 21.14
C LEU A 241 -33.10 16.33 20.72
N ALA A 242 -34.07 15.95 19.88
CA ALA A 242 -35.17 16.82 19.47
C ALA A 242 -36.10 17.18 20.62
N ASP A 243 -36.34 16.23 21.52
CA ASP A 243 -37.21 16.41 22.69
C ASP A 243 -36.58 17.31 23.77
N ARG A 244 -35.35 17.81 23.55
CA ARG A 244 -34.58 18.68 24.45
C ARG A 244 -34.18 19.99 23.74
N PRO A 245 -34.98 21.06 23.86
CA PRO A 245 -34.73 22.32 23.16
C PRO A 245 -33.36 22.96 23.46
N ASP A 246 -32.82 22.76 24.66
CA ASP A 246 -31.49 23.19 25.09
C ASP A 246 -30.36 22.49 24.32
N LEU A 247 -30.62 21.34 23.70
CA LEU A 247 -29.69 20.55 22.89
C LEU A 247 -29.90 20.72 21.38
N ALA A 248 -30.56 21.80 20.93
CA ALA A 248 -30.81 22.03 19.51
C ALA A 248 -29.54 22.06 18.63
N GLU A 249 -28.41 22.62 19.12
CA GLU A 249 -27.14 22.53 18.39
C GLU A 249 -26.62 21.09 18.34
N ALA A 250 -26.68 20.36 19.46
CA ALA A 250 -26.27 18.97 19.52
C ALA A 250 -27.06 18.11 18.52
N LYS A 251 -28.38 18.33 18.41
CA LYS A 251 -29.20 17.67 17.38
C LYS A 251 -28.67 17.94 15.96
N ARG A 252 -28.44 19.20 15.59
CA ARG A 252 -27.93 19.56 14.25
C ARG A 252 -26.56 18.93 13.97
N ARG A 253 -25.66 18.92 14.96
CA ARG A 253 -24.33 18.30 14.86
C ARG A 253 -24.42 16.78 14.73
N TYR A 254 -25.30 16.16 15.49
CA TYR A 254 -25.54 14.72 15.45
C TYR A 254 -26.16 14.28 14.12
N ASP A 255 -27.18 14.97 13.63
CA ASP A 255 -27.79 14.67 12.33
C ASP A 255 -26.77 14.77 11.19
N ALA A 256 -25.90 15.80 11.22
CA ALA A 256 -24.79 15.91 10.28
C ALA A 256 -23.81 14.73 10.39
N HIS A 257 -23.50 14.28 11.61
CA HIS A 257 -22.66 13.11 11.86
C HIS A 257 -23.28 11.83 11.31
N ALA A 258 -24.56 11.57 11.61
CA ALA A 258 -25.29 10.40 11.13
C ALA A 258 -25.34 10.31 9.59
N LEU A 259 -25.56 11.46 8.92
CA LEU A 259 -25.58 11.54 7.45
C LEU A 259 -24.18 11.40 6.81
N SER A 260 -23.10 11.74 7.52
CA SER A 260 -21.73 11.72 6.99
C SER A 260 -20.89 10.52 7.44
N GLY A 261 -21.32 9.81 8.47
CA GLY A 261 -20.66 8.64 9.06
C GLY A 261 -21.52 7.39 8.98
N ASP A 262 -22.58 7.31 9.80
CA ASP A 262 -23.41 6.12 9.99
C ASP A 262 -24.07 5.62 8.71
N LEU A 263 -24.85 6.50 8.06
CA LEU A 263 -25.65 6.13 6.89
C LEU A 263 -24.83 6.21 5.60
N TRP A 264 -23.74 6.98 5.59
CA TRP A 264 -22.83 7.06 4.44
C TRP A 264 -22.24 5.68 4.07
N LEU A 265 -21.91 4.85 5.06
CA LEU A 265 -21.38 3.50 4.81
C LEU A 265 -22.33 2.61 3.99
N PHE A 266 -23.65 2.83 4.12
CA PHE A 266 -24.66 2.11 3.37
C PHE A 266 -24.87 2.69 1.96
N ILE A 267 -24.62 3.99 1.76
CA ILE A 267 -24.59 4.59 0.42
C ILE A 267 -23.51 3.92 -0.43
N GLU A 268 -22.31 3.69 0.13
CA GLU A 268 -21.22 3.02 -0.58
C GLU A 268 -21.54 1.54 -0.91
N ALA A 269 -22.47 0.92 -0.17
CA ALA A 269 -22.92 -0.46 -0.42
C ALA A 269 -23.99 -0.56 -1.51
N LEU A 270 -24.63 0.55 -1.91
CA LEU A 270 -25.72 0.54 -2.91
C LEU A 270 -25.30 -0.09 -4.24
N GLY A 271 -24.06 0.12 -4.68
CA GLY A 271 -23.57 -0.42 -5.96
C GLY A 271 -23.54 -1.95 -6.03
N GLY A 272 -23.55 -2.65 -4.90
CA GLY A 272 -23.58 -4.12 -4.82
C GLY A 272 -24.87 -4.68 -4.22
N GLY A 273 -25.83 -3.83 -3.84
CA GLY A 273 -27.11 -4.26 -3.29
C GLY A 273 -28.11 -4.66 -4.37
N ASP A 274 -29.05 -5.53 -4.00
CA ASP A 274 -30.19 -5.92 -4.83
C ASP A 274 -31.36 -4.92 -4.74
N ALA A 275 -32.44 -5.20 -5.47
CA ALA A 275 -33.61 -4.33 -5.51
C ALA A 275 -34.29 -4.18 -4.13
N GLU A 276 -34.32 -5.25 -3.32
CA GLU A 276 -34.90 -5.23 -1.98
C GLU A 276 -34.09 -4.32 -1.04
N PHE A 277 -32.77 -4.42 -1.08
CA PHE A 277 -31.88 -3.53 -0.32
C PHE A 277 -32.02 -2.07 -0.77
N HIS A 278 -32.10 -1.81 -2.09
CA HIS A 278 -32.29 -0.46 -2.62
C HIS A 278 -33.59 0.16 -2.12
N GLU A 279 -34.70 -0.59 -2.16
CA GLU A 279 -35.99 -0.12 -1.66
C GLU A 279 -35.94 0.16 -0.15
N ALA A 280 -35.40 -0.78 0.64
CA ALA A 280 -35.24 -0.63 2.08
C ALA A 280 -34.39 0.60 2.42
N PHE A 281 -33.30 0.82 1.69
CA PHE A 281 -32.43 1.99 1.87
C PHE A 281 -33.18 3.29 1.59
N LEU A 282 -33.83 3.43 0.44
CA LEU A 282 -34.57 4.64 0.09
C LEU A 282 -35.73 4.91 1.05
N LYS A 283 -36.41 3.85 1.52
CA LYS A 283 -37.50 3.94 2.48
C LYS A 283 -36.99 4.46 3.84
N HIS A 284 -35.98 3.83 4.41
CA HIS A 284 -35.53 4.12 5.76
C HIS A 284 -34.58 5.32 5.81
N ALA A 285 -33.46 5.27 5.07
CA ALA A 285 -32.47 6.35 5.09
C ALA A 285 -33.04 7.64 4.45
N GLY A 286 -33.85 7.51 3.40
CA GLY A 286 -34.55 8.65 2.79
C GLY A 286 -35.54 9.32 3.75
N ALA A 287 -36.27 8.55 4.56
CA ALA A 287 -37.16 9.10 5.57
C ALA A 287 -36.40 9.84 6.68
N PHE A 288 -35.29 9.29 7.17
CA PHE A 288 -34.43 9.99 8.13
C PHE A 288 -33.91 11.31 7.53
N ALA A 289 -33.35 11.29 6.32
CA ALA A 289 -32.86 12.49 5.66
C ALA A 289 -33.95 13.54 5.40
N ALA A 290 -35.21 13.14 5.20
CA ALA A 290 -36.35 14.04 5.07
C ALA A 290 -36.74 14.72 6.40
N SER A 291 -36.46 14.08 7.54
CA SER A 291 -36.69 14.64 8.88
C SER A 291 -35.61 15.62 9.35
N VAL A 292 -34.44 15.63 8.69
CA VAL A 292 -33.31 16.50 9.03
C VAL A 292 -33.55 17.92 8.52
N GLU A 293 -33.15 18.91 9.32
CA GLU A 293 -33.28 20.33 8.99
C GLU A 293 -32.54 20.67 7.67
N PRO A 294 -33.15 21.45 6.75
CA PRO A 294 -32.52 21.82 5.49
C PRO A 294 -31.14 22.49 5.63
N GLY A 295 -30.92 23.27 6.69
CA GLY A 295 -29.64 23.92 6.98
C GLY A 295 -28.50 22.93 7.27
N VAL A 296 -28.81 21.80 7.90
CA VAL A 296 -27.84 20.72 8.18
C VAL A 296 -27.41 20.06 6.88
N LEU A 297 -28.37 19.70 6.03
CA LEU A 297 -28.09 19.16 4.69
C LEU A 297 -27.25 20.14 3.86
N ALA A 298 -27.59 21.43 3.84
CA ALA A 298 -26.84 22.45 3.12
C ALA A 298 -25.41 22.65 3.64
N GLY A 299 -25.13 22.31 4.91
CA GLY A 299 -23.82 22.36 5.53
C GLY A 299 -22.92 21.14 5.26
N LEU A 300 -23.47 20.05 4.68
CA LEU A 300 -22.68 18.86 4.37
C LEU A 300 -21.63 19.12 3.26
N PRO A 301 -20.55 18.33 3.21
CA PRO A 301 -19.65 18.30 2.07
C PRO A 301 -20.40 18.08 0.74
N LEU A 302 -19.94 18.72 -0.35
CA LEU A 302 -20.62 18.68 -1.66
C LEU A 302 -21.07 17.28 -2.11
N HIS A 303 -20.17 16.30 -2.05
CA HIS A 303 -20.48 14.93 -2.49
C HIS A 303 -21.64 14.31 -1.70
N LEU A 304 -21.74 14.57 -0.40
CA LEU A 304 -22.86 14.11 0.44
C LEU A 304 -24.13 14.91 0.15
N ARG A 305 -24.04 16.23 -0.09
CA ARG A 305 -25.20 17.06 -0.46
C ARG A 305 -25.90 16.52 -1.70
N VAL A 306 -25.12 16.24 -2.75
CA VAL A 306 -25.63 15.72 -4.02
C VAL A 306 -26.27 14.34 -3.80
N LYS A 307 -25.58 13.41 -3.13
CA LYS A 307 -26.09 12.06 -2.84
C LYS A 307 -27.39 12.09 -2.02
N TRP A 308 -27.43 12.84 -0.92
CA TRP A 308 -28.62 12.95 -0.08
C TRP A 308 -29.79 13.65 -0.79
N GLN A 309 -29.52 14.60 -1.70
CA GLN A 309 -30.57 15.19 -2.53
C GLN A 309 -31.17 14.16 -3.50
N LEU A 310 -30.34 13.36 -4.19
CA LEU A 310 -30.82 12.29 -5.08
C LEU A 310 -31.63 11.24 -4.30
N ILE A 311 -31.22 10.92 -3.07
CA ILE A 311 -31.96 10.01 -2.18
C ILE A 311 -33.34 10.59 -1.81
N ARG A 312 -33.42 11.87 -1.46
CA ARG A 312 -34.70 12.55 -1.13
C ARG A 312 -35.65 12.62 -2.33
N GLU A 313 -35.11 12.83 -3.53
CA GLU A 313 -35.88 12.82 -4.79
C GLU A 313 -36.12 11.39 -5.33
N ARG A 314 -35.62 10.35 -4.66
CA ARG A 314 -35.69 8.93 -5.08
C ARG A 314 -35.11 8.66 -6.48
N ARG A 315 -34.08 9.41 -6.89
CA ARG A 315 -33.39 9.29 -8.18
C ARG A 315 -32.27 8.24 -8.14
N LEU A 316 -32.64 6.99 -7.85
CA LEU A 316 -31.69 5.89 -7.67
C LEU A 316 -30.79 5.61 -8.90
N PRO A 317 -31.29 5.61 -10.16
CA PRO A 317 -30.42 5.36 -11.31
C PRO A 317 -29.26 6.35 -11.42
N GLU A 318 -29.51 7.62 -11.14
CA GLU A 318 -28.48 8.68 -11.15
C GLU A 318 -27.55 8.59 -9.95
N LEU A 319 -28.05 8.17 -8.79
CA LEU A 319 -27.21 7.90 -7.61
C LEU A 319 -26.26 6.73 -7.89
N LEU A 320 -26.74 5.63 -8.46
CA LEU A 320 -25.91 4.47 -8.81
C LEU A 320 -24.87 4.84 -9.89
N ALA A 321 -25.26 5.61 -10.91
CA ALA A 321 -24.33 6.12 -11.91
C ALA A 321 -23.26 7.03 -11.29
N LEU A 322 -23.65 7.93 -10.37
CA LEU A 322 -22.72 8.80 -9.65
C LEU A 322 -21.73 7.99 -8.80
N LEU A 323 -22.19 6.96 -8.08
CA LEU A 323 -21.32 6.09 -7.28
C LEU A 323 -20.36 5.27 -8.16
N ALA A 324 -20.82 4.79 -9.31
CA ALA A 324 -19.98 4.09 -10.27
C ALA A 324 -18.89 5.01 -10.86
N ASP A 325 -19.23 6.27 -11.14
CA ASP A 325 -18.26 7.28 -11.60
C ASP A 325 -17.27 7.64 -10.49
N GLU A 326 -17.72 7.85 -9.25
CA GLU A 326 -16.84 8.15 -8.12
C GLU A 326 -15.89 6.99 -7.77
N LYS A 327 -16.30 5.74 -8.01
CA LYS A 327 -15.41 4.57 -7.87
C LYS A 327 -14.25 4.64 -8.87
N LYS A 328 -14.46 5.22 -10.05
CA LYS A 328 -13.43 5.42 -11.09
C LYS A 328 -12.62 6.70 -10.84
N ASP A 329 -13.29 7.80 -10.46
CA ASP A 329 -12.71 9.13 -10.33
C ASP A 329 -13.43 9.96 -9.24
N ARG A 330 -13.00 9.77 -8.00
CA ARG A 330 -13.63 10.31 -6.79
C ARG A 330 -13.60 11.85 -6.71
N ASP A 331 -14.72 12.49 -6.40
CA ASP A 331 -14.90 13.96 -6.33
C ASP A 331 -14.42 14.71 -7.60
N THR A 332 -14.80 14.20 -8.77
CA THR A 332 -14.65 14.89 -10.06
C THR A 332 -16.01 15.36 -10.58
N PHE A 333 -16.08 16.63 -10.98
CA PHE A 333 -17.28 17.30 -11.48
C PHE A 333 -16.90 18.51 -12.34
N HIS A 334 -17.78 18.98 -13.21
CA HIS A 334 -17.61 20.25 -13.91
C HIS A 334 -18.03 21.42 -13.04
N VAL A 335 -17.36 22.56 -13.19
CA VAL A 335 -17.73 23.82 -12.54
C VAL A 335 -18.47 24.70 -13.53
N THR A 336 -19.69 25.10 -13.18
CA THR A 336 -20.51 26.03 -13.97
C THR A 336 -20.69 27.36 -13.23
N GLY A 337 -20.74 28.47 -13.97
CA GLY A 337 -20.89 29.82 -13.41
C GLY A 337 -19.60 30.44 -12.85
N LEU A 338 -19.46 31.77 -13.00
CA LEU A 338 -18.27 32.54 -12.59
C LEU A 338 -18.42 33.15 -11.18
N LEU A 339 -19.51 33.89 -10.92
CA LEU A 339 -19.70 34.58 -9.64
C LEU A 339 -20.27 33.69 -8.54
N ARG A 340 -21.10 32.72 -8.93
CA ARG A 340 -21.77 31.74 -8.06
C ARG A 340 -21.49 30.32 -8.60
N PRO A 341 -20.28 29.80 -8.42
CA PRO A 341 -19.87 28.54 -9.02
C PRO A 341 -20.68 27.36 -8.45
N ARG A 342 -21.05 26.43 -9.33
CA ARG A 342 -21.81 25.22 -8.99
C ARG A 342 -21.17 23.97 -9.57
N ALA A 343 -21.39 22.85 -8.91
CA ALA A 343 -20.99 21.53 -9.38
C ALA A 343 -22.00 20.98 -10.38
N HIS A 344 -21.50 20.37 -11.44
CA HIS A 344 -22.28 19.58 -12.38
C HIS A 344 -21.62 18.22 -12.58
N HIS A 345 -22.30 17.16 -12.17
CA HIS A 345 -21.84 15.78 -12.29
C HIS A 345 -22.40 15.18 -13.58
N PRO A 346 -21.58 14.60 -14.48
CA PRO A 346 -22.08 14.00 -15.73
C PRO A 346 -23.14 12.91 -15.52
N ALA A 347 -23.06 12.17 -14.42
CA ALA A 347 -24.03 11.15 -14.04
C ALA A 347 -25.42 11.71 -13.67
N VAL A 348 -25.52 13.00 -13.34
CA VAL A 348 -26.77 13.66 -12.93
C VAL A 348 -27.35 14.40 -14.12
N ARG A 349 -28.47 13.92 -14.66
CA ARG A 349 -29.09 14.42 -15.90
C ARG A 349 -29.99 15.61 -15.63
N ASP A 350 -30.93 15.47 -14.68
CA ASP A 350 -31.88 16.53 -14.36
C ASP A 350 -31.28 17.51 -13.34
N PRO A 351 -31.57 18.82 -13.46
CA PRO A 351 -30.97 19.83 -12.62
C PRO A 351 -31.34 19.64 -11.14
N LEU A 352 -30.34 19.76 -10.27
CA LEU A 352 -30.52 19.77 -8.82
C LEU A 352 -30.69 21.21 -8.30
N PRO A 353 -31.29 21.41 -7.10
CA PRO A 353 -31.40 22.73 -6.49
C PRO A 353 -30.05 23.47 -6.37
N ALA A 354 -30.11 24.79 -6.54
CA ALA A 354 -28.95 25.67 -6.52
C ALA A 354 -28.09 25.53 -5.26
N ALA A 355 -28.73 25.39 -4.09
CA ALA A 355 -28.06 25.27 -2.80
C ALA A 355 -27.33 23.93 -2.65
N THR A 356 -27.84 22.86 -3.27
CA THR A 356 -27.23 21.53 -3.26
C THR A 356 -25.92 21.50 -4.02
N THR A 357 -25.87 22.17 -5.18
CA THR A 357 -24.71 22.19 -6.07
C THR A 357 -23.76 23.37 -5.85
N ALA A 358 -24.10 24.31 -4.95
CA ALA A 358 -23.28 25.49 -4.67
C ALA A 358 -21.89 25.10 -4.14
N LEU A 359 -20.84 25.65 -4.76
CA LEU A 359 -19.45 25.36 -4.39
C LEU A 359 -18.92 26.35 -3.35
N ALA A 360 -18.41 25.80 -2.26
CA ALA A 360 -17.65 26.54 -1.26
C ALA A 360 -16.18 26.67 -1.68
N SER A 361 -15.42 27.52 -0.97
CA SER A 361 -13.98 27.64 -1.22
C SER A 361 -13.23 26.32 -1.02
N ALA A 362 -13.67 25.50 -0.07
CA ALA A 362 -13.08 24.20 0.24
C ALA A 362 -13.31 23.14 -0.84
N ASP A 363 -14.37 23.27 -1.65
CA ASP A 363 -14.69 22.33 -2.75
C ASP A 363 -13.79 22.53 -3.98
N LEU A 364 -13.08 23.67 -4.04
CA LEU A 364 -12.17 24.06 -5.12
C LEU A 364 -10.76 24.38 -4.57
N PRO A 365 -10.05 23.37 -4.00
CA PRO A 365 -8.72 23.57 -3.45
C PRO A 365 -7.69 23.86 -4.56
N VAL A 366 -6.67 24.65 -4.23
CA VAL A 366 -5.51 24.87 -5.10
C VAL A 366 -4.51 23.73 -4.88
N HIS A 367 -4.23 23.02 -5.97
CA HIS A 367 -3.16 22.04 -6.05
C HIS A 367 -1.97 22.72 -6.70
N ALA A 368 -0.93 22.97 -5.90
CA ALA A 368 0.32 23.56 -6.36
C ALA A 368 1.46 22.62 -5.99
N HIS A 369 2.00 21.94 -6.99
CA HIS A 369 3.05 20.94 -6.83
C HIS A 369 4.32 21.35 -7.55
N LEU A 370 5.45 21.16 -6.89
CA LEU A 370 6.80 21.35 -7.41
C LEU A 370 7.34 19.99 -7.81
N THR A 371 7.62 19.81 -9.09
CA THR A 371 8.27 18.61 -9.63
C THR A 371 9.79 18.70 -9.46
N GLU A 372 10.33 19.91 -9.33
CA GLU A 372 11.75 20.16 -9.05
C GLU A 372 11.93 21.40 -8.17
N ALA A 373 12.89 21.32 -7.23
CA ALA A 373 13.42 22.48 -6.51
C ALA A 373 14.93 22.29 -6.38
N VAL A 374 15.71 23.11 -7.08
CA VAL A 374 17.16 22.93 -7.23
C VAL A 374 17.91 24.25 -7.22
N TRP A 375 19.07 24.26 -6.58
CA TRP A 375 19.99 25.40 -6.64
C TRP A 375 20.78 25.36 -7.96
N ARG A 376 20.70 26.42 -8.76
CA ARG A 376 21.55 26.63 -9.96
C ARG A 376 22.01 28.08 -9.99
N ASP A 377 23.29 28.30 -10.20
CA ASP A 377 23.89 29.65 -10.28
C ASP A 377 23.61 30.51 -9.03
N GLY A 378 23.52 29.89 -7.84
CA GLY A 378 23.18 30.56 -6.58
C GLY A 378 21.70 30.95 -6.42
N LEU A 379 20.84 30.58 -7.37
CA LEU A 379 19.40 30.83 -7.34
C LEU A 379 18.63 29.52 -7.13
N LEU A 380 17.55 29.56 -6.36
CA LEU A 380 16.66 28.41 -6.21
C LEU A 380 15.65 28.42 -7.34
N ARG A 381 15.80 27.49 -8.28
CA ARG A 381 14.88 27.27 -9.40
C ARG A 381 13.81 26.28 -8.96
N LEU A 382 12.56 26.66 -9.18
CA LEU A 382 11.38 25.90 -8.85
C LEU A 382 10.63 25.59 -10.14
N THR A 383 10.39 24.31 -10.39
CA THR A 383 9.60 23.85 -11.55
C THR A 383 8.40 23.09 -11.01
N GLY A 384 7.22 23.34 -11.57
CA GLY A 384 6.02 22.69 -11.08
C GLY A 384 4.77 23.06 -11.85
N HIS A 385 3.62 22.74 -11.25
CA HIS A 385 2.31 23.07 -11.78
C HIS A 385 1.38 23.53 -10.67
N ALA A 386 0.49 24.48 -10.97
CA ALA A 386 -0.55 24.89 -10.05
C ALA A 386 -1.90 25.11 -10.73
N TYR A 387 -2.95 24.48 -10.20
CA TYR A 387 -4.31 24.58 -10.72
C TYR A 387 -5.34 24.54 -9.59
N VAL A 388 -6.56 24.97 -9.89
CA VAL A 388 -7.71 24.81 -9.01
C VAL A 388 -8.40 23.50 -9.39
N ARG A 389 -8.55 22.58 -8.44
CA ARG A 389 -9.19 21.29 -8.68
C ARG A 389 -10.59 21.49 -9.26
N ASN A 390 -10.95 20.68 -10.26
CA ASN A 390 -12.23 20.71 -10.97
C ASN A 390 -12.58 22.01 -11.73
N ALA A 391 -11.70 23.00 -11.77
CA ALA A 391 -11.86 24.20 -12.60
C ALA A 391 -10.91 24.16 -13.80
N PRO A 392 -11.26 24.81 -14.93
CA PRO A 392 -10.36 24.90 -16.08
C PRO A 392 -8.99 25.47 -15.71
N GLY A 393 -7.92 24.82 -16.17
CA GLY A 393 -6.55 25.27 -15.95
C GLY A 393 -6.27 26.61 -16.63
N GLY A 394 -5.61 27.52 -15.93
CA GLY A 394 -5.11 28.79 -16.45
C GLY A 394 -3.66 29.01 -16.06
N PRO A 395 -2.92 29.91 -16.74
CA PRO A 395 -1.51 30.13 -16.47
C PRO A 395 -1.30 30.67 -15.05
N VAL A 396 -0.30 30.15 -14.36
CA VAL A 396 0.13 30.66 -13.06
C VAL A 396 0.85 31.98 -13.30
N ARG A 397 0.22 33.10 -12.91
CA ARG A 397 0.74 34.45 -13.18
C ARG A 397 1.66 34.97 -12.08
N ILE A 398 1.44 34.57 -10.84
CA ILE A 398 2.15 35.07 -9.66
C ILE A 398 2.27 33.96 -8.61
N GLY A 399 3.48 33.80 -8.07
CA GLY A 399 3.71 33.13 -6.78
C GLY A 399 4.04 34.13 -5.68
N TRP A 400 3.97 33.71 -4.42
CA TRP A 400 4.34 34.52 -3.27
C TRP A 400 5.24 33.75 -2.31
N LEU A 401 6.20 34.46 -1.74
CA LEU A 401 6.82 34.10 -0.48
C LEU A 401 6.22 34.98 0.61
N ARG A 402 5.66 34.33 1.64
CA ARG A 402 4.92 35.02 2.71
C ARG A 402 5.47 34.70 4.08
N SER A 403 5.68 35.73 4.90
CA SER A 403 6.01 35.61 6.31
C SER A 403 5.19 36.62 7.11
N GLY A 404 4.17 36.15 7.83
CA GLY A 404 3.19 37.03 8.47
C GLY A 404 2.54 37.99 7.47
N ARG A 405 2.75 39.30 7.67
CA ARG A 405 2.31 40.38 6.78
C ARG A 405 3.30 40.71 5.65
N ARG A 406 4.53 40.19 5.69
CA ARG A 406 5.57 40.45 4.67
C ARG A 406 5.34 39.56 3.44
N LEU A 407 5.44 40.17 2.26
CA LEU A 407 5.26 39.52 0.97
C LEU A 407 6.43 39.82 0.03
N ILE A 408 6.89 38.78 -0.67
CA ILE A 408 7.82 38.89 -1.81
C ILE A 408 7.14 38.21 -3.00
N PRO A 409 6.84 38.94 -4.09
CA PRO A 409 6.29 38.35 -5.29
C PRO A 409 7.35 37.49 -5.99
N LEU A 410 6.94 36.30 -6.42
CA LEU A 410 7.69 35.41 -7.28
C LEU A 410 7.18 35.56 -8.71
N ARG A 411 8.06 36.01 -9.60
CA ARG A 411 7.75 36.04 -11.04
C ARG A 411 7.76 34.60 -11.55
N THR A 412 6.65 34.18 -12.15
CA THR A 412 6.52 32.88 -12.78
C THR A 412 6.67 32.99 -14.29
N ARG A 413 7.31 32.00 -14.91
CA ARG A 413 7.32 31.78 -16.35
C ARG A 413 6.41 30.58 -16.65
N PRO A 414 5.37 30.71 -17.49
CA PRO A 414 4.54 29.57 -17.86
C PRO A 414 5.36 28.57 -18.70
N VAL A 415 5.16 27.29 -18.44
CA VAL A 415 5.72 26.16 -19.21
C VAL A 415 4.63 25.12 -19.47
N PRO A 416 4.79 24.20 -20.43
CA PRO A 416 3.84 23.10 -20.63
C PRO A 416 3.60 22.32 -19.32
N GLY A 417 2.34 22.03 -19.03
CA GLY A 417 1.87 21.44 -17.78
C GLY A 417 1.19 20.10 -17.96
N ASP A 418 1.50 19.33 -19.00
CA ASP A 418 0.87 18.02 -19.24
C ASP A 418 1.06 17.05 -18.07
N GLU A 419 2.19 17.16 -17.35
CA GLU A 419 2.43 16.42 -16.11
C GLU A 419 1.36 16.71 -15.03
N ALA A 420 0.83 17.94 -14.98
CA ALA A 420 -0.24 18.31 -14.06
C ALA A 420 -1.52 17.52 -14.36
N THR A 421 -1.82 17.31 -15.64
CA THR A 421 -2.97 16.51 -16.07
C THR A 421 -2.76 15.04 -15.67
N ALA A 422 -1.61 14.47 -16.00
CA ALA A 422 -1.26 13.08 -15.69
C ALA A 422 -1.30 12.79 -14.18
N LEU A 423 -0.80 13.70 -13.35
CA LEU A 423 -0.70 13.54 -11.89
C LEU A 423 -1.97 13.98 -11.14
N SER A 424 -2.94 14.61 -11.80
CA SER A 424 -4.13 15.15 -11.13
C SER A 424 -5.05 14.08 -10.55
N GLY A 425 -4.98 12.86 -11.11
CA GLY A 425 -5.94 11.78 -10.85
C GLY A 425 -7.36 12.09 -11.35
N ARG A 426 -7.56 13.13 -12.16
CA ARG A 426 -8.87 13.55 -12.69
C ARG A 426 -9.02 13.12 -14.13
N SER A 427 -10.18 12.58 -14.47
CA SER A 427 -10.55 12.14 -15.81
C SER A 427 -11.22 13.25 -16.61
N LEU A 428 -11.99 14.15 -15.98
CA LEU A 428 -12.77 15.18 -16.68
C LEU A 428 -12.03 16.50 -16.95
N HIS A 429 -10.85 16.71 -16.35
CA HIS A 429 -10.17 18.00 -16.38
C HIS A 429 -8.76 17.92 -16.97
N ARG A 430 -8.43 18.91 -17.79
CA ARG A 430 -7.10 19.12 -18.37
C ARG A 430 -6.42 20.33 -17.74
N TYR A 431 -5.13 20.19 -17.42
CA TYR A 431 -4.30 21.18 -16.74
C TYR A 431 -2.99 21.46 -17.49
N ASP A 432 -2.97 21.26 -18.80
CA ASP A 432 -1.82 21.49 -19.70
C ASP A 432 -1.22 22.90 -19.62
N ARG A 433 -2.00 23.91 -19.22
CA ARG A 433 -1.53 25.30 -19.02
C ARG A 433 -1.16 25.65 -17.58
N ALA A 434 -1.16 24.67 -16.67
CA ALA A 434 -0.89 24.89 -15.25
C ALA A 434 0.61 24.92 -14.89
N GLY A 435 1.49 24.58 -15.84
CA GLY A 435 2.93 24.51 -15.63
C GLY A 435 3.57 25.88 -15.41
N PHE A 436 4.54 25.95 -14.49
CA PHE A 436 5.32 27.14 -14.23
C PHE A 436 6.75 26.84 -13.79
N GLU A 437 7.63 27.79 -14.08
CA GLU A 437 8.94 27.93 -13.47
C GLU A 437 8.97 29.21 -12.63
N ALA A 438 9.63 29.19 -11.48
CA ALA A 438 9.88 30.36 -10.65
C ALA A 438 11.32 30.35 -10.15
N VAL A 439 11.86 31.52 -9.87
CA VAL A 439 13.22 31.68 -9.34
C VAL A 439 13.15 32.45 -8.04
N VAL A 440 13.79 31.91 -7.00
CA VAL A 440 13.97 32.58 -5.71
C VAL A 440 15.42 33.02 -5.58
N ASP A 441 15.62 34.33 -5.49
CA ASP A 441 16.91 34.90 -5.10
C ASP A 441 17.00 34.90 -3.55
N PRO A 442 17.94 34.14 -2.96
CA PRO A 442 18.07 34.05 -1.51
C PRO A 442 18.42 35.41 -0.88
N ARG A 443 19.06 36.33 -1.60
CA ARG A 443 19.43 37.67 -1.10
C ARG A 443 18.21 38.56 -0.83
N ARG A 444 17.08 38.31 -1.51
CA ARG A 444 15.82 39.04 -1.26
C ARG A 444 15.13 38.62 0.03
N LEU A 445 15.34 37.37 0.45
CA LEU A 445 14.81 36.84 1.71
C LEU A 445 15.53 37.48 2.90
N THR A 446 16.84 37.67 2.78
CA THR A 446 17.69 38.26 3.82
C THR A 446 17.51 39.77 3.90
N ALA A 447 17.40 40.49 2.78
CA ALA A 447 17.14 41.94 2.76
C ALA A 447 15.81 42.34 3.45
N LYS A 448 14.84 41.42 3.52
CA LYS A 448 13.55 41.59 4.23
C LYS A 448 13.45 40.75 5.51
N GLY A 449 14.51 40.03 5.88
CA GLY A 449 14.63 39.18 7.07
C GLY A 449 15.38 39.91 8.19
N THR A 450 14.68 40.07 9.32
CA THR A 450 15.04 40.69 10.63
C THR A 450 16.25 41.65 10.76
N GLY A 451 16.00 42.77 11.46
CA GLY A 451 17.00 43.38 12.34
C GLY A 451 17.55 42.40 13.39
N SER A 452 18.45 42.85 14.26
CA SER A 452 19.28 42.01 15.15
C SER A 452 18.55 40.80 15.80
N GLY A 453 18.75 39.58 15.26
CA GLY A 453 18.65 38.31 16.01
C GLY A 453 17.53 37.30 15.69
N GLY A 454 16.58 37.55 14.78
CA GLY A 454 15.39 36.68 14.65
C GLY A 454 15.38 35.67 13.47
N ARG A 455 14.74 34.50 13.67
CA ARG A 455 14.43 33.51 12.63
C ARG A 455 13.20 33.92 11.82
N THR A 456 13.27 33.87 10.49
CA THR A 456 12.11 34.16 9.61
C THR A 456 11.77 32.96 8.73
N THR A 457 10.54 32.45 8.81
CA THR A 457 10.03 31.41 7.91
C THR A 457 9.19 32.02 6.79
N TRP A 458 9.53 31.69 5.54
CA TRP A 458 8.83 32.09 4.33
C TRP A 458 8.08 30.91 3.73
N LYS A 459 6.75 31.03 3.65
CA LYS A 459 5.87 30.04 3.04
C LYS A 459 5.74 30.31 1.54
N LEU A 460 5.92 29.28 0.72
CA LEU A 460 5.71 29.36 -0.72
C LEU A 460 4.24 29.12 -1.06
N GLU A 461 3.61 30.07 -1.74
CA GLU A 461 2.22 29.98 -2.16
C GLU A 461 2.08 30.28 -3.65
N ALA A 462 1.32 29.46 -4.36
CA ALA A 462 0.89 29.75 -5.72
C ALA A 462 -0.45 30.49 -5.67
N VAL A 463 -0.63 31.49 -6.53
CA VAL A 463 -1.93 32.13 -6.75
C VAL A 463 -2.40 31.79 -8.15
N VAL A 464 -3.58 31.16 -8.21
CA VAL A 464 -4.21 30.71 -9.45
C VAL A 464 -5.62 31.26 -9.49
N VAL A 465 -6.05 31.72 -10.67
CA VAL A 465 -7.45 32.12 -10.88
C VAL A 465 -8.22 30.88 -11.33
N GLY A 466 -9.27 30.52 -10.60
CA GLY A 466 -10.17 29.42 -10.95
C GLY A 466 -11.59 29.71 -10.50
N ALA A 467 -12.56 29.36 -11.35
CA ALA A 467 -13.96 29.72 -11.18
C ALA A 467 -14.14 31.25 -10.95
N GLY A 468 -13.44 32.07 -11.75
CA GLY A 468 -13.57 33.53 -11.73
C GLY A 468 -12.91 34.26 -10.55
N ARG A 469 -12.24 33.57 -9.61
CA ARG A 469 -11.63 34.20 -8.42
C ARG A 469 -10.19 33.77 -8.19
N PRO A 470 -9.31 34.65 -7.67
CA PRO A 470 -7.97 34.27 -7.26
C PRO A 470 -8.04 33.38 -6.01
N ARG A 471 -7.33 32.26 -6.06
CA ARG A 471 -7.21 31.28 -4.97
C ARG A 471 -5.74 31.04 -4.71
N ARG A 472 -5.42 30.75 -3.45
CA ARG A 472 -4.05 30.51 -3.00
C ARG A 472 -3.90 29.10 -2.44
N GLY A 473 -2.76 28.49 -2.66
CA GLY A 473 -2.41 27.20 -2.07
C GLY A 473 -0.90 27.08 -1.85
N PRO A 474 -0.46 26.33 -0.83
CA PRO A 474 0.96 26.16 -0.58
C PRO A 474 1.58 25.28 -1.66
N MET A 475 2.80 25.63 -2.09
CA MET A 475 3.59 24.83 -3.03
C MET A 475 4.18 23.61 -2.32
N ARG A 476 4.01 22.43 -2.90
CA ARG A 476 4.41 21.14 -2.29
C ARG A 476 5.32 20.35 -3.21
N LEU A 477 6.38 19.73 -2.72
CA LEU A 477 7.18 18.83 -3.54
C LEU A 477 6.43 17.54 -3.85
N VAL A 478 6.46 17.11 -5.11
CA VAL A 478 5.96 15.81 -5.56
C VAL A 478 6.86 14.71 -5.00
N SER A 479 6.29 13.54 -4.70
CA SER A 479 7.00 12.30 -4.29
C SER A 479 7.80 12.32 -2.96
N THR A 480 7.81 13.40 -2.19
CA THR A 480 8.52 13.52 -0.89
C THR A 480 10.05 13.31 -0.99
N PRO A 481 10.78 14.06 -1.85
CA PRO A 481 12.24 14.08 -1.86
C PRO A 481 12.80 14.77 -0.62
N ALA A 482 14.12 14.68 -0.42
CA ALA A 482 14.81 15.54 0.54
C ALA A 482 14.68 17.03 0.11
N PRO A 483 14.56 17.98 1.06
CA PRO A 483 14.58 19.40 0.72
C PRO A 483 15.89 19.78 0.03
N PRO A 484 15.91 20.85 -0.80
CA PRO A 484 17.16 21.38 -1.35
C PRO A 484 18.18 21.65 -0.23
N ALA A 485 19.46 21.48 -0.52
CA ALA A 485 20.51 21.70 0.47
C ALA A 485 20.51 23.15 1.01
N VAL A 486 21.01 23.33 2.23
CA VAL A 486 21.20 24.65 2.85
C VAL A 486 22.18 25.49 2.00
N THR A 487 21.87 26.78 1.83
CA THR A 487 22.77 27.73 1.16
C THR A 487 23.05 28.93 2.05
N TYR A 488 24.23 29.53 1.89
CA TYR A 488 24.65 30.74 2.59
C TYR A 488 24.61 31.94 1.64
N THR A 489 24.15 33.09 2.14
CA THR A 489 24.16 34.35 1.38
C THR A 489 25.36 35.23 1.74
N ASP A 490 25.88 35.05 2.95
CA ASP A 490 27.06 35.71 3.51
C ASP A 490 27.67 34.81 4.61
N GLU A 491 28.69 35.29 5.32
CA GLU A 491 29.36 34.48 6.36
C GLU A 491 28.45 34.03 7.52
N ARG A 492 27.40 34.80 7.84
CA ARG A 492 26.54 34.61 9.01
C ARG A 492 25.11 34.23 8.66
N THR A 493 24.67 34.39 7.42
CA THR A 493 23.25 34.22 7.06
C THR A 493 23.06 33.04 6.12
N ARG A 494 22.15 32.13 6.50
CA ARG A 494 21.77 30.96 5.71
C ARG A 494 20.29 30.92 5.39
N ILE A 495 19.96 30.26 4.28
CA ILE A 495 18.61 29.87 3.91
C ILE A 495 18.52 28.35 4.05
N VAL A 496 17.61 27.91 4.93
CA VAL A 496 17.32 26.50 5.21
C VAL A 496 15.99 26.13 4.57
N PRO A 497 15.99 25.33 3.50
CA PRO A 497 14.76 24.75 2.94
C PRO A 497 14.23 23.67 3.89
N VAL A 498 12.96 23.78 4.30
CA VAL A 498 12.30 22.88 5.25
C VAL A 498 11.03 22.33 4.63
N LEU A 499 10.71 21.06 4.92
CA LEU A 499 9.46 20.44 4.54
C LEU A 499 8.53 20.31 5.75
N SER A 500 7.38 21.00 5.71
CA SER A 500 6.28 20.77 6.64
C SER A 500 5.27 19.82 5.97
N GLY A 501 5.40 18.52 6.26
CA GLY A 501 4.83 17.47 5.42
C GLY A 501 5.54 17.48 4.06
N ASN A 502 4.83 17.81 2.98
CA ASN A 502 5.41 18.02 1.66
C ASN A 502 5.47 19.50 1.24
N LYS A 503 5.07 20.44 2.10
CA LYS A 503 5.08 21.88 1.81
C LYS A 503 6.50 22.41 1.92
N LEU A 504 7.00 23.06 0.87
CA LEU A 504 8.31 23.68 0.89
C LEU A 504 8.23 25.05 1.57
N GLU A 505 9.02 25.24 2.61
CA GLU A 505 9.21 26.51 3.30
C GLU A 505 10.69 26.89 3.29
N LEU A 506 11.00 28.19 3.26
CA LEU A 506 12.38 28.69 3.30
C LEU A 506 12.59 29.46 4.59
N ARG A 507 13.56 29.04 5.41
CA ARG A 507 13.84 29.63 6.70
C ARG A 507 15.14 30.43 6.62
N THR A 508 15.06 31.72 6.89
CA THR A 508 16.21 32.62 6.97
C THR A 508 16.69 32.69 8.41
N GLU A 509 17.98 32.41 8.61
CA GLU A 509 18.61 32.33 9.93
C GLU A 509 19.98 32.97 9.93
N ARG A 510 20.33 33.63 11.03
CA ARG A 510 21.72 34.00 11.32
C ARG A 510 22.36 32.96 12.22
N ILE A 511 23.55 32.52 11.84
CA ILE A 511 24.39 31.62 12.60
C ILE A 511 25.39 32.43 13.44
N ALA A 512 25.68 31.94 14.64
CA ALA A 512 26.60 32.58 15.58
C ALA A 512 27.91 31.79 15.74
N ALA A 513 27.98 30.55 15.25
CA ALA A 513 29.16 29.71 15.24
C ALA A 513 29.15 28.79 14.01
N VAL A 514 30.33 28.51 13.45
CA VAL A 514 30.50 27.62 12.29
C VAL A 514 31.70 26.70 12.49
N LEU A 515 31.57 25.44 12.10
CA LEU A 515 32.69 24.50 12.01
C LEU A 515 33.65 24.94 10.90
N THR A 516 34.93 25.10 11.23
CA THR A 516 36.00 25.45 10.28
C THR A 516 36.96 24.31 10.00
N GLY A 517 37.05 23.35 10.92
CA GLY A 517 37.97 22.22 10.81
C GLY A 517 37.55 21.09 11.73
N GLN A 518 37.94 19.88 11.37
CA GLN A 518 37.78 18.71 12.21
C GLN A 518 38.89 17.70 11.91
N SER A 519 39.41 17.04 12.94
CA SER A 519 40.52 16.08 12.80
C SER A 519 40.52 15.05 13.93
N ALA A 520 41.15 13.90 13.68
CA ALA A 520 41.40 12.89 14.71
C ALA A 520 42.64 13.30 15.53
N VAL A 521 42.57 13.13 16.85
CA VAL A 521 43.68 13.40 17.79
C VAL A 521 43.71 12.26 18.81
N GLU A 522 44.68 11.34 18.70
CA GLU A 522 44.79 10.12 19.54
C GLU A 522 43.43 9.44 19.81
N ASP A 523 42.87 9.60 21.01
CA ASP A 523 41.58 9.01 21.44
C ASP A 523 40.39 9.99 21.43
N ALA A 524 40.50 11.09 20.68
CA ALA A 524 39.51 12.16 20.60
C ALA A 524 39.30 12.68 19.17
N VAL A 525 38.15 13.34 18.96
CA VAL A 525 37.91 14.18 17.78
C VAL A 525 38.09 15.64 18.17
N ARG A 526 38.92 16.37 17.42
CA ARG A 526 39.06 17.82 17.53
C ARG A 526 38.07 18.50 16.61
N LEU A 527 37.20 19.33 17.17
CA LEU A 527 36.30 20.21 16.42
C LEU A 527 36.76 21.65 16.53
N GLU A 528 37.07 22.28 15.40
CA GLU A 528 37.45 23.69 15.32
C GLU A 528 36.26 24.54 14.87
N VAL A 529 35.93 25.56 15.66
CA VAL A 529 34.77 26.41 15.46
C VAL A 529 35.17 27.88 15.41
N LYS A 530 34.66 28.61 14.42
CA LYS A 530 34.74 30.07 14.34
C LYS A 530 33.49 30.67 14.97
N ILE A 531 33.68 31.54 15.97
CA ILE A 531 32.59 32.26 16.63
C ILE A 531 32.35 33.57 15.88
N LEU A 532 31.11 33.79 15.48
CA LEU A 532 30.67 34.92 14.68
C LEU A 532 29.78 35.89 15.48
N GLY A 533 29.36 35.55 16.70
CA GLY A 533 28.60 36.43 17.59
C GLY A 533 29.47 37.23 18.56
N ASP A 534 28.84 38.13 19.34
CA ASP A 534 29.51 39.01 20.31
C ASP A 534 29.75 38.35 21.69
N ALA A 535 29.23 37.14 21.90
CA ALA A 535 29.39 36.39 23.15
C ALA A 535 30.68 35.56 23.15
N GLY A 536 31.33 35.45 24.32
CA GLY A 536 32.50 34.60 24.55
C GLY A 536 32.10 33.24 25.17
N PRO A 537 31.73 32.23 24.38
CA PRO A 537 31.48 30.89 24.91
C PRO A 537 32.76 30.32 25.53
N VAL A 538 32.59 29.59 26.62
CA VAL A 538 33.67 28.96 27.41
C VAL A 538 33.73 27.45 27.23
N ALA A 539 32.63 26.82 26.79
CA ALA A 539 32.56 25.37 26.57
C ALA A 539 31.72 24.99 25.34
N LEU A 540 32.00 23.80 24.80
CA LEU A 540 31.19 23.09 23.81
C LEU A 540 30.30 22.10 24.55
N ARG A 541 28.98 22.16 24.32
CA ARG A 541 27.99 21.22 24.85
C ARG A 541 27.47 20.30 23.75
N LEU A 542 27.54 18.99 24.00
CA LEU A 542 26.79 17.99 23.25
C LEU A 542 25.45 17.74 23.96
N THR A 543 24.38 17.59 23.20
CA THR A 543 23.04 17.22 23.72
C THR A 543 22.47 16.07 22.91
N GLU A 544 22.20 14.93 23.54
CA GLU A 544 21.59 13.76 22.88
C GLU A 544 20.10 14.04 22.60
N TRP A 545 19.66 13.72 21.39
CA TRP A 545 18.35 14.12 20.89
C TRP A 545 17.17 13.47 21.63
N ARG A 546 17.27 12.21 22.07
CA ARG A 546 16.17 11.44 22.66
C ARG A 546 16.06 11.63 24.18
N THR A 547 17.13 11.32 24.90
CA THR A 547 17.30 11.36 26.35
C THR A 547 17.51 12.75 26.90
N LYS A 548 17.98 13.69 26.05
CA LYS A 548 18.42 15.04 26.45
C LYS A 548 19.64 15.03 27.38
N GLU A 549 20.40 13.93 27.42
CA GLU A 549 21.70 13.89 28.12
C GLU A 549 22.62 14.98 27.56
N THR A 550 23.36 15.66 28.44
CA THR A 550 24.29 16.73 28.03
C THR A 550 25.70 16.46 28.52
N ARG A 551 26.69 16.87 27.73
CA ARG A 551 28.13 16.75 28.05
C ARG A 551 28.87 17.98 27.61
N GLU A 552 29.80 18.45 28.43
CA GLU A 552 30.49 19.71 28.21
C GLU A 552 32.00 19.53 28.11
N PHE A 553 32.61 20.23 27.17
CA PHE A 553 34.03 20.15 26.86
C PHE A 553 34.63 21.56 26.80
N ALA A 554 35.79 21.76 27.42
CA ALA A 554 36.43 23.08 27.47
C ALA A 554 36.87 23.54 26.07
N LEU A 555 36.59 24.82 25.74
CA LEU A 555 37.08 25.43 24.50
C LEU A 555 38.50 25.99 24.70
N ARG A 556 39.40 25.68 23.79
CA ARG A 556 40.80 26.19 23.74
C ARG A 556 41.00 27.09 22.52
N GLY A 557 41.95 28.02 22.54
CA GLY A 557 42.33 28.85 21.37
C GLY A 557 42.12 30.37 21.53
N SER A 558 42.37 31.14 20.47
CA SER A 558 42.32 32.63 20.44
C SER A 558 40.94 33.18 20.06
N ALA A 559 40.65 34.43 20.42
CA ALA A 559 39.33 35.03 20.18
C ALA A 559 38.97 34.95 18.69
N GLY A 560 37.85 34.30 18.37
CA GLY A 560 37.38 34.07 17.00
C GLY A 560 37.61 32.66 16.42
N SER A 561 38.58 31.89 16.90
CA SER A 561 38.80 30.49 16.51
C SER A 561 39.09 29.63 17.73
N ARG A 562 38.16 28.73 18.05
CA ARG A 562 38.22 27.85 19.23
C ARG A 562 38.23 26.39 18.79
N ALA A 563 38.77 25.52 19.62
CA ALA A 563 38.71 24.09 19.43
C ALA A 563 38.25 23.38 20.70
N ALA A 564 37.55 22.26 20.55
CA ALA A 564 37.28 21.32 21.63
C ALA A 564 37.72 19.92 21.20
N ASP A 565 38.38 19.22 22.12
CA ASP A 565 38.76 17.82 21.96
C ASP A 565 37.69 16.98 22.67
N ILE A 566 36.97 16.15 21.93
CA ILE A 566 35.88 15.31 22.41
C ILE A 566 36.39 13.87 22.44
N PRO A 567 36.59 13.26 23.61
CA PRO A 567 37.01 11.86 23.71
C PRO A 567 36.02 10.94 23.00
N LEU A 568 36.52 10.02 22.19
CA LEU A 568 35.69 9.01 21.52
C LEU A 568 35.01 8.07 22.53
N SER A 569 35.63 7.88 23.70
CA SER A 569 35.05 7.15 24.84
C SER A 569 33.79 7.78 25.43
N ALA A 570 33.44 9.01 25.03
CA ALA A 570 32.15 9.57 25.39
C ALA A 570 31.01 8.75 24.76
N PHE A 571 31.17 8.25 23.54
CA PHE A 571 30.07 7.61 22.80
C PHE A 571 29.89 6.15 23.23
N ARG A 572 28.63 5.75 23.48
CA ARG A 572 28.28 4.47 24.13
C ARG A 572 27.83 3.37 23.15
N GLY A 573 27.74 3.67 21.86
CA GLY A 573 27.36 2.70 20.83
C GLY A 573 25.85 2.52 20.63
N GLU A 574 25.01 3.47 21.05
CA GLU A 574 23.53 3.33 21.11
C GLU A 574 22.76 4.00 19.95
N ASP A 575 23.39 4.24 18.79
CA ASP A 575 22.78 4.98 17.65
C ASP A 575 22.36 6.42 17.99
N ASP A 576 23.10 7.04 18.92
CA ASP A 576 22.82 8.37 19.45
C ASP A 576 23.09 9.49 18.44
N ILE A 577 22.23 10.51 18.45
CA ILE A 577 22.41 11.75 17.68
C ILE A 577 22.63 12.90 18.65
N TRP A 578 23.83 13.48 18.61
CA TRP A 578 24.25 14.57 19.49
C TRP A 578 24.25 15.91 18.75
N GLY A 579 23.44 16.86 19.21
CA GLY A 579 23.49 18.25 18.76
C GLY A 579 24.69 18.97 19.36
N VAL A 580 25.39 19.78 18.56
CA VAL A 580 26.59 20.53 18.98
C VAL A 580 26.24 22.00 19.23
N GLN A 581 26.48 22.48 20.46
CA GLN A 581 26.24 23.86 20.87
C GLN A 581 27.47 24.44 21.58
N LEU A 582 27.62 25.76 21.58
CA LEU A 582 28.58 26.49 22.42
C LEU A 582 27.82 27.21 23.53
N ILE A 583 28.34 27.15 24.75
CA ILE A 583 27.71 27.72 25.94
C ILE A 583 28.66 28.72 26.64
N GLY A 584 28.06 29.73 27.26
CA GLY A 584 28.74 30.80 28.00
C GLY A 584 27.71 31.56 28.85
N GLU A 585 27.93 32.84 29.11
CA GLU A 585 27.01 33.67 29.92
C GLU A 585 25.66 33.96 29.22
N GLY A 586 25.55 33.68 27.92
CA GLY A 586 24.34 33.89 27.11
C GLY A 586 23.63 32.61 26.68
N ALA A 587 22.65 32.75 25.78
CA ALA A 587 21.93 31.61 25.21
C ALA A 587 22.86 30.66 24.43
N PRO A 588 22.62 29.33 24.46
CA PRO A 588 23.43 28.36 23.71
C PRO A 588 23.46 28.67 22.21
N LEU A 589 24.65 28.62 21.62
CA LEU A 589 24.89 28.90 20.21
C LEU A 589 25.03 27.57 19.45
N THR A 590 24.08 27.24 18.58
CA THR A 590 24.22 26.06 17.70
C THR A 590 25.39 26.24 16.73
N VAL A 591 26.21 25.21 16.59
CA VAL A 591 27.32 25.19 15.62
C VAL A 591 26.78 24.78 14.25
N ALA A 592 26.96 25.63 13.25
CA ALA A 592 26.59 25.31 11.87
C ALA A 592 27.71 24.54 11.17
N ALA A 593 27.35 23.61 10.28
CA ALA A 593 28.28 22.96 9.37
C ALA A 593 27.97 23.37 7.92
N ARG A 594 29.00 23.71 7.15
CA ARG A 594 28.83 24.13 5.75
C ARG A 594 28.68 22.93 4.83
N THR A 595 27.83 23.06 3.83
CA THR A 595 27.56 21.98 2.87
C THR A 595 28.72 21.74 1.90
N GLU A 596 29.66 22.68 1.79
CA GLU A 596 30.91 22.50 1.04
C GLU A 596 32.02 21.82 1.87
N GLY A 597 31.83 21.66 3.18
CA GLY A 597 32.79 21.02 4.06
C GLY A 597 32.82 19.50 3.87
N GLN A 598 33.98 18.89 4.15
CA GLN A 598 34.10 17.43 4.19
C GLN A 598 33.43 16.87 5.45
N ASP A 599 32.72 15.75 5.30
CA ASP A 599 32.14 15.01 6.41
C ASP A 599 33.25 14.32 7.24
N GLY A 600 33.05 14.26 8.55
CA GLY A 600 34.02 13.69 9.48
C GLY A 600 33.62 12.26 9.82
N ARG A 601 34.58 11.35 9.78
CA ARG A 601 34.37 9.93 10.07
C ARG A 601 35.49 9.46 10.99
N TYR A 602 35.12 8.99 12.18
CA TYR A 602 36.07 8.55 13.19
C TYR A 602 35.67 7.17 13.69
N ALA A 603 36.61 6.23 13.74
CA ALA A 603 36.33 4.86 14.16
C ALA A 603 35.90 4.81 15.64
N LEU A 604 34.90 4.00 15.94
CA LEU A 604 34.50 3.62 17.30
C LEU A 604 34.60 2.09 17.44
N PRO A 605 34.77 1.57 18.68
CA PRO A 605 34.76 0.13 18.92
C PRO A 605 33.48 -0.56 18.39
N GLY A 606 33.59 -1.84 18.02
CA GLY A 606 32.44 -2.66 17.61
C GLY A 606 31.94 -2.42 16.18
N GLY A 607 32.80 -1.97 15.26
CA GLY A 607 32.41 -1.73 13.86
C GLY A 607 31.52 -0.50 13.67
N ARG A 608 31.70 0.49 14.55
CA ARG A 608 30.92 1.73 14.57
C ARG A 608 31.79 2.91 14.15
N GLU A 609 31.14 4.01 13.82
CA GLU A 609 31.79 5.28 13.53
C GLU A 609 31.06 6.42 14.22
N LEU A 610 31.82 7.44 14.62
CA LEU A 610 31.31 8.76 14.90
C LEU A 610 31.29 9.55 13.60
N TYR A 611 30.09 9.86 13.11
CA TYR A 611 29.87 10.64 11.90
C TYR A 611 29.58 12.11 12.26
N ALA A 612 30.46 13.02 11.83
CA ALA A 612 30.34 14.45 12.07
C ALA A 612 29.97 15.18 10.77
N ALA A 613 28.71 15.59 10.66
CA ALA A 613 28.15 16.17 9.43
C ALA A 613 26.95 17.08 9.71
N PRO A 614 26.51 17.91 8.75
CA PRO A 614 25.29 18.67 8.90
C PRO A 614 24.02 17.79 8.87
N ASN A 615 23.10 18.09 9.79
CA ASN A 615 21.72 17.61 9.72
C ASN A 615 20.94 18.33 8.58
N PRO A 616 19.65 18.00 8.33
CA PRO A 616 18.85 18.68 7.28
C PRO A 616 18.73 20.20 7.42
N SER A 617 18.94 20.75 8.63
CA SER A 617 18.92 22.20 8.88
C SER A 617 20.29 22.87 8.69
N GLY A 618 21.35 22.10 8.40
CA GLY A 618 22.72 22.59 8.29
C GLY A 618 23.41 22.81 9.64
N ASP A 619 22.87 22.23 10.72
CA ASP A 619 23.51 22.24 12.04
C ASP A 619 24.44 21.03 12.18
N LEU A 620 25.61 21.24 12.78
CA LEU A 620 26.54 20.16 13.06
C LEU A 620 25.92 19.20 14.07
N VAL A 621 25.88 17.92 13.70
CA VAL A 621 25.54 16.82 14.60
C VAL A 621 26.66 15.79 14.58
N LEU A 622 26.86 15.15 15.73
CA LEU A 622 27.69 13.96 15.85
C LEU A 622 26.76 12.76 15.99
N THR A 623 26.89 11.79 15.10
CA THR A 623 26.07 10.58 15.10
C THR A 623 26.96 9.38 15.36
N ASP A 624 26.76 8.73 16.49
CA ASP A 624 27.32 7.40 16.75
C ASP A 624 26.46 6.41 15.95
N ARG A 625 27.04 5.67 15.00
CA ARG A 625 26.28 4.74 14.14
C ARG A 625 27.14 3.54 13.70
N PRO A 626 26.54 2.44 13.22
CA PRO A 626 27.30 1.42 12.49
C PRO A 626 27.92 2.06 11.25
N VAL A 627 29.12 1.62 10.87
CA VAL A 627 29.80 2.13 9.67
C VAL A 627 28.88 2.03 8.45
N GLN A 628 28.74 3.13 7.70
CA GLN A 628 27.89 3.19 6.50
C GLN A 628 28.72 3.41 5.23
N PRO A 629 28.30 2.89 4.06
CA PRO A 629 28.88 3.27 2.79
C PRO A 629 28.43 4.69 2.40
N VAL A 630 29.40 5.56 2.12
CA VAL A 630 29.16 6.96 1.77
C VAL A 630 29.69 7.23 0.37
N LEU A 631 28.79 7.65 -0.51
CA LEU A 631 29.08 8.07 -1.88
C LEU A 631 29.74 9.47 -1.86
N THR A 632 30.88 9.58 -2.53
CA THR A 632 31.67 10.83 -2.64
C THR A 632 31.69 11.38 -4.05
N SER A 633 31.42 10.56 -5.07
CA SER A 633 31.31 10.99 -6.46
C SER A 633 30.22 10.21 -7.22
N VAL A 634 29.58 10.92 -8.15
CA VAL A 634 28.65 10.34 -9.12
C VAL A 634 28.98 10.94 -10.47
N VAL A 635 29.33 10.09 -11.42
CA VAL A 635 29.55 10.48 -12.82
C VAL A 635 28.55 9.75 -13.68
N ARG A 636 27.94 10.47 -14.61
CA ARG A 636 26.98 9.94 -15.57
C ARG A 636 27.58 10.08 -16.96
N ASP A 637 27.55 9.01 -17.73
CA ASP A 637 28.03 9.03 -19.12
C ASP A 637 26.90 9.32 -20.13
N GLU A 638 27.28 9.46 -21.40
CA GLU A 638 26.34 9.77 -22.50
C GLU A 638 25.38 8.62 -22.81
N SER A 639 25.80 7.37 -22.62
CA SER A 639 24.97 6.16 -22.76
C SER A 639 23.94 6.02 -21.63
N GLY A 640 24.17 6.77 -20.54
CA GLY A 640 23.35 6.83 -19.35
C GLY A 640 23.71 5.83 -18.26
N GLY A 641 24.90 5.25 -18.35
CA GLY A 641 25.57 4.60 -17.24
C GLY A 641 25.90 5.58 -16.11
N LEU A 642 25.94 5.04 -14.90
CA LEU A 642 26.25 5.74 -13.67
C LEU A 642 27.48 5.09 -13.02
N THR A 643 28.56 5.84 -12.91
CA THR A 643 29.71 5.46 -12.08
C THR A 643 29.50 6.05 -10.68
N LEU A 644 29.36 5.16 -9.71
CA LEU A 644 29.18 5.48 -8.29
C LEU A 644 30.49 5.19 -7.55
N GLU A 645 31.08 6.19 -6.90
CA GLU A 645 32.33 6.04 -6.15
C GLU A 645 32.19 6.61 -4.73
N GLY A 646 32.77 5.92 -3.76
CA GLY A 646 32.64 6.28 -2.36
C GLY A 646 33.64 5.62 -1.43
N THR A 647 33.41 5.81 -0.14
CA THR A 647 34.21 5.21 0.95
C THR A 647 33.33 4.38 1.86
N PHE A 648 33.82 3.20 2.21
CA PHE A 648 33.23 2.28 3.15
C PHE A 648 34.33 1.61 3.98
N PRO A 649 34.68 2.19 5.14
CA PRO A 649 35.75 1.74 6.04
C PRO A 649 35.28 0.54 6.86
N GLU A 650 34.80 -0.47 6.16
CA GLU A 650 34.31 -1.73 6.70
C GLU A 650 35.51 -2.69 6.82
N PRO A 651 35.85 -3.18 8.02
CA PRO A 651 37.14 -3.86 8.27
C PRO A 651 37.31 -5.22 7.58
N THR A 652 36.22 -5.95 7.33
CA THR A 652 36.26 -7.35 6.85
C THR A 652 36.38 -7.44 5.33
N GLY A 653 35.99 -6.41 4.60
CA GLY A 653 35.90 -6.44 3.15
C GLY A 653 34.77 -7.35 2.63
N ALA A 654 33.82 -7.76 3.48
CA ALA A 654 32.78 -8.74 3.15
C ALA A 654 31.73 -8.22 2.16
N PHE A 655 31.50 -6.92 2.12
CA PHE A 655 30.52 -6.31 1.22
C PHE A 655 31.08 -6.18 -0.20
N ARG A 656 30.48 -6.93 -1.14
CA ARG A 656 30.92 -7.03 -2.54
C ARG A 656 29.81 -6.82 -3.56
N GLU A 657 28.58 -6.57 -3.11
CA GLU A 657 27.43 -6.39 -3.99
C GLU A 657 26.75 -5.04 -3.75
N LEU A 658 26.49 -4.30 -4.83
CA LEU A 658 25.58 -3.18 -4.87
C LEU A 658 24.19 -3.68 -5.28
N VAL A 659 23.21 -3.54 -4.38
CA VAL A 659 21.83 -3.98 -4.59
C VAL A 659 20.92 -2.78 -4.81
N LEU A 660 20.26 -2.74 -5.96
CA LEU A 660 19.15 -1.85 -6.25
C LEU A 660 17.86 -2.57 -5.90
N ARG A 661 17.17 -2.13 -4.85
CA ARG A 661 15.91 -2.74 -4.40
C ARG A 661 14.72 -1.84 -4.67
N HIS A 662 13.72 -2.35 -5.38
CA HIS A 662 12.52 -1.62 -5.73
C HIS A 662 11.60 -1.41 -4.51
N GLY A 663 11.22 -0.16 -4.23
CA GLY A 663 10.49 0.22 -3.02
C GLY A 663 9.07 -0.35 -2.88
N GLY A 664 8.40 -0.66 -3.99
CA GLY A 664 7.08 -1.32 -4.00
C GLY A 664 7.17 -2.84 -4.11
N HIS A 665 7.64 -3.31 -5.26
CA HIS A 665 7.77 -4.73 -5.61
C HIS A 665 8.81 -5.53 -4.79
N ARG A 666 9.76 -4.86 -4.10
CA ARG A 666 10.90 -5.49 -3.40
C ARG A 666 11.79 -6.38 -4.28
N GLU A 667 11.71 -6.21 -5.59
CA GLU A 667 12.62 -6.84 -6.55
C GLU A 667 14.01 -6.23 -6.41
N GLU A 668 15.04 -7.03 -6.67
CA GLU A 668 16.44 -6.64 -6.53
C GLU A 668 17.16 -6.79 -7.87
N ALA A 669 18.01 -5.83 -8.19
CA ALA A 669 19.04 -5.94 -9.22
C ALA A 669 20.40 -5.82 -8.53
N VAL A 670 21.27 -6.79 -8.79
CA VAL A 670 22.56 -6.95 -8.10
C VAL A 670 23.67 -6.61 -9.07
N ILE A 671 24.62 -5.79 -8.62
CA ILE A 671 25.74 -5.29 -9.42
C ILE A 671 27.03 -5.54 -8.63
N GLY A 672 28.08 -5.99 -9.31
CA GLY A 672 29.39 -6.20 -8.68
C GLY A 672 29.99 -4.88 -8.16
N LEU A 673 30.60 -4.95 -6.97
CA LEU A 673 31.30 -3.82 -6.35
C LEU A 673 32.82 -3.99 -6.53
N GLU A 674 33.45 -3.05 -7.22
CA GLU A 674 34.91 -2.94 -7.29
C GLU A 674 35.42 -2.30 -5.99
N ARG A 675 36.38 -2.93 -5.31
CA ARG A 675 37.09 -2.34 -4.16
C ARG A 675 38.40 -1.71 -4.65
N GLY A 676 38.64 -0.47 -4.27
CA GLY A 676 39.93 0.20 -4.46
C GLY A 676 40.82 0.05 -3.23
N ASP A 677 41.96 0.73 -3.23
CA ASP A 677 42.86 0.76 -2.06
C ASP A 677 42.17 1.36 -0.83
N GLY A 678 42.36 0.72 0.33
CA GLY A 678 41.82 1.17 1.62
C GLY A 678 40.31 1.00 1.73
N ASP A 679 39.59 2.10 1.95
CA ASP A 679 38.14 2.13 2.16
C ASP A 679 37.33 2.38 0.89
N ARG A 680 37.97 2.54 -0.27
CA ARG A 680 37.30 2.98 -1.50
C ARG A 680 36.48 1.87 -2.16
N PHE A 681 35.35 2.25 -2.74
CA PHE A 681 34.55 1.39 -3.62
C PHE A 681 34.10 2.11 -4.87
N ARG A 682 33.82 1.32 -5.92
CA ARG A 682 33.31 1.77 -7.21
C ARG A 682 32.27 0.78 -7.75
N ALA A 683 31.20 1.28 -8.35
CA ALA A 683 30.18 0.46 -9.01
C ALA A 683 29.67 1.15 -10.28
N GLN A 684 29.41 0.34 -11.32
CA GLN A 684 28.83 0.82 -12.58
C GLN A 684 27.38 0.35 -12.70
N VAL A 685 26.46 1.30 -12.82
CA VAL A 685 25.02 1.04 -12.90
C VAL A 685 24.50 1.49 -14.27
N ALA A 686 23.98 0.55 -15.06
CA ALA A 686 23.32 0.83 -16.33
C ALA A 686 21.80 0.64 -16.19
N PRO A 687 21.03 1.67 -15.78
CA PRO A 687 19.64 1.48 -15.37
C PRO A 687 18.68 1.14 -16.53
N ALA A 688 19.09 1.38 -17.77
CA ALA A 688 18.34 1.01 -18.96
C ALA A 688 18.68 -0.40 -19.49
N VAL A 689 19.73 -1.03 -18.96
CA VAL A 689 20.33 -2.27 -19.48
C VAL A 689 20.74 -3.14 -18.28
N VAL A 690 19.75 -3.76 -17.62
CA VAL A 690 19.96 -4.63 -16.46
C VAL A 690 19.81 -6.08 -16.89
N GLU A 691 20.85 -6.86 -16.72
CA GLU A 691 20.84 -8.30 -16.97
C GLU A 691 20.04 -9.03 -15.90
N GLY A 692 19.39 -10.12 -16.29
CA GLY A 692 18.69 -10.99 -15.37
C GLY A 692 18.02 -12.17 -16.09
N PRO A 693 17.27 -13.01 -15.34
CA PRO A 693 16.65 -14.23 -15.89
C PRO A 693 15.67 -13.98 -17.04
N GLY A 694 15.12 -12.77 -17.15
CA GLY A 694 14.23 -12.35 -18.24
C GLY A 694 14.93 -11.79 -19.48
N GLY A 695 16.26 -11.84 -19.52
CA GLY A 695 17.09 -11.14 -20.50
C GLY A 695 17.47 -9.72 -20.03
N THR A 696 18.10 -8.96 -20.92
CA THR A 696 18.55 -7.59 -20.67
C THR A 696 17.38 -6.61 -20.78
N LEU A 697 16.96 -6.03 -19.66
CA LEU A 697 15.79 -5.16 -19.54
C LEU A 697 16.10 -3.89 -18.74
N PRO A 698 15.42 -2.76 -18.96
CA PRO A 698 15.55 -1.60 -18.08
C PRO A 698 14.96 -1.90 -16.69
N LEU A 699 15.41 -1.17 -15.67
CA LEU A 699 14.77 -1.17 -14.36
C LEU A 699 13.28 -0.83 -14.50
N ALA A 700 12.41 -1.66 -13.91
CA ALA A 700 10.97 -1.42 -13.85
C ALA A 700 10.64 -0.02 -13.30
N GLU A 701 9.55 0.58 -13.79
CA GLU A 701 9.02 1.87 -13.36
C GLU A 701 8.83 1.89 -11.84
N GLY A 702 9.41 2.90 -11.19
CA GLY A 702 9.32 3.09 -9.76
C GLY A 702 10.65 3.53 -9.13
N ARG A 703 10.71 3.39 -7.80
CA ARG A 703 11.82 3.88 -6.97
C ARG A 703 12.72 2.73 -6.56
N TRP A 704 14.00 2.84 -6.86
CA TRP A 704 15.03 1.88 -6.52
C TRP A 704 15.97 2.47 -5.47
N TYR A 705 16.05 1.81 -4.31
CA TYR A 705 16.94 2.18 -3.22
C TYR A 705 18.23 1.38 -3.32
N LEU A 706 19.36 2.03 -3.13
CA LEU A 706 20.68 1.42 -3.29
C LEU A 706 21.26 1.02 -1.93
N PHE A 707 21.84 -0.17 -1.87
CA PHE A 707 22.46 -0.76 -0.69
C PHE A 707 23.74 -1.48 -1.06
N LEU A 708 24.67 -1.60 -0.11
CA LEU A 708 25.70 -2.62 -0.17
C LEU A 708 25.28 -3.81 0.69
N ARG A 709 25.57 -5.04 0.23
CA ARG A 709 25.42 -6.25 1.04
C ARG A 709 26.62 -7.19 0.89
N GLU A 710 26.73 -8.12 1.83
CA GLU A 710 27.59 -9.30 1.68
C GLU A 710 26.97 -10.26 0.66
N PRO A 711 27.79 -10.92 -0.19
CA PRO A 711 27.28 -11.91 -1.13
C PRO A 711 26.44 -12.98 -0.43
N GLY A 712 25.23 -13.19 -0.95
CA GLY A 712 24.29 -14.17 -0.40
C GLY A 712 23.51 -13.75 0.84
N GLU A 713 23.75 -12.57 1.43
CA GLU A 713 22.94 -12.03 2.53
C GLU A 713 21.50 -11.77 2.07
N ARG A 714 20.54 -12.16 2.92
CA ARG A 714 19.11 -12.24 2.61
C ARG A 714 18.26 -11.36 3.51
N ASP A 715 18.76 -11.03 4.70
CA ASP A 715 18.06 -10.14 5.62
C ASP A 715 18.17 -8.69 5.12
N PRO A 716 17.06 -8.06 4.70
CA PRO A 716 17.09 -6.66 4.28
C PRO A 716 17.57 -5.70 5.38
N GLU A 717 17.48 -6.08 6.66
CA GLU A 717 17.99 -5.30 7.79
C GLU A 717 19.53 -5.40 7.90
N ALA A 718 20.14 -6.45 7.36
CA ALA A 718 21.59 -6.58 7.26
C ALA A 718 22.18 -5.72 6.12
N TYR A 719 21.37 -5.25 5.17
CA TYR A 719 21.84 -4.44 4.06
C TYR A 719 22.28 -3.04 4.54
N ARG A 720 23.39 -2.54 4.01
CA ARG A 720 23.89 -1.20 4.35
C ARG A 720 23.41 -0.17 3.34
N PRO A 721 22.51 0.76 3.70
CA PRO A 721 21.98 1.74 2.76
C PRO A 721 23.07 2.69 2.25
N LEU A 722 23.10 2.92 0.94
CA LEU A 722 24.07 3.83 0.32
C LEU A 722 23.73 5.28 0.66
N ARG A 723 24.59 5.92 1.46
CA ARG A 723 24.48 7.33 1.90
C ARG A 723 25.22 8.25 0.93
N ILE A 724 24.85 9.52 0.93
CA ILE A 724 25.40 10.57 0.07
C ILE A 724 26.18 11.55 0.93
N GLY A 725 27.47 11.73 0.65
CA GLY A 725 28.29 12.75 1.29
C GLY A 725 27.74 14.16 1.06
N THR A 726 27.84 15.02 2.05
CA THR A 726 27.28 16.37 2.06
C THR A 726 27.62 17.20 0.82
N PRO A 727 28.87 17.18 0.29
CA PRO A 727 29.21 17.96 -0.91
C PRO A 727 28.35 17.64 -2.14
N LEU A 728 27.85 16.40 -2.26
CA LEU A 728 26.99 15.98 -3.38
C LEU A 728 25.52 16.40 -3.21
N HIS A 729 25.09 16.90 -2.03
CA HIS A 729 23.68 17.24 -1.81
C HIS A 729 23.18 18.34 -2.75
N ARG A 730 24.08 19.18 -3.27
CA ARG A 730 23.76 20.28 -4.21
C ARG A 730 23.77 19.85 -5.68
N THR A 731 24.38 18.71 -6.01
CA THR A 731 24.46 18.21 -7.39
C THR A 731 23.22 17.39 -7.77
N LEU A 732 22.41 16.99 -6.78
CA LEU A 732 21.19 16.20 -6.96
C LEU A 732 19.93 17.06 -6.75
N PRO A 733 18.82 16.78 -7.47
CA PRO A 733 18.63 15.64 -8.38
C PRO A 733 19.28 15.82 -9.76
N THR A 734 19.59 14.71 -10.43
CA THR A 734 19.98 14.67 -11.85
C THR A 734 19.02 13.77 -12.63
N ARG A 735 18.62 14.18 -13.84
CA ARG A 735 17.69 13.44 -14.71
C ARG A 735 18.32 13.22 -16.08
N GLN A 736 18.11 12.04 -16.66
CA GLN A 736 18.47 11.73 -18.04
C GLN A 736 17.37 10.90 -18.69
N ARG A 737 17.14 11.12 -19.99
CA ARG A 737 16.18 10.35 -20.76
C ARG A 737 16.90 9.30 -21.61
N ILE A 738 16.59 8.02 -21.42
CA ILE A 738 17.20 6.87 -22.11
C ILE A 738 16.08 5.92 -22.54
N GLY A 739 16.08 5.42 -23.78
CA GLY A 739 15.07 4.45 -24.25
C GLY A 739 13.62 4.94 -24.09
N GLY A 740 13.38 6.25 -24.21
CA GLY A 740 12.06 6.86 -24.03
C GLY A 740 11.63 7.13 -22.58
N ARG A 741 12.44 6.77 -21.57
CA ARG A 741 12.16 6.93 -20.14
C ARG A 741 13.07 7.93 -19.46
N ASP A 742 12.56 8.58 -18.42
CA ASP A 742 13.37 9.42 -17.54
C ASP A 742 13.93 8.59 -16.37
N PHE A 743 15.25 8.60 -16.18
CA PHE A 743 15.93 8.07 -15.00
C PHE A 743 16.41 9.24 -14.15
N THR A 744 15.90 9.36 -12.92
CA THR A 744 16.22 10.46 -12.00
C THR A 744 16.97 9.94 -10.78
N LEU A 745 18.21 10.38 -10.60
CA LEU A 745 18.98 10.13 -9.39
C LEU A 745 18.73 11.26 -8.40
N GLN A 746 18.30 10.94 -7.19
CA GLN A 746 17.88 11.93 -6.20
C GLN A 746 18.12 11.47 -4.76
N ARG A 747 17.99 12.42 -3.84
CA ARG A 747 18.19 12.23 -2.41
C ARG A 747 16.85 12.10 -1.68
N ARG A 748 16.76 11.16 -0.73
CA ARG A 748 15.61 10.96 0.17
C ARG A 748 16.07 10.78 1.61
N HIS A 749 15.15 10.97 2.56
CA HIS A 749 15.40 10.76 3.99
C HIS A 749 16.70 11.42 4.48
N HIS A 750 16.87 12.70 4.16
CA HIS A 750 18.13 13.44 4.27
C HIS A 750 19.21 12.97 3.31
N ASP A 751 19.85 11.82 3.45
CA ASP A 751 21.10 11.52 2.74
C ASP A 751 21.10 10.19 1.97
N ARG A 752 19.94 9.57 1.79
CA ARG A 752 19.83 8.28 1.11
C ARG A 752 19.72 8.44 -0.41
N LEU A 753 20.49 7.67 -1.15
CA LEU A 753 20.43 7.64 -2.61
C LEU A 753 19.25 6.83 -3.13
N VAL A 754 18.53 7.40 -4.10
CA VAL A 754 17.43 6.74 -4.80
C VAL A 754 17.52 7.02 -6.28
N LEU A 755 17.34 5.97 -7.08
CA LEU A 755 17.16 6.05 -8.52
C LEU A 755 15.68 5.84 -8.85
N GLU A 756 15.06 6.80 -9.51
CA GLU A 756 13.68 6.71 -9.99
C GLU A 756 13.68 6.39 -11.49
N SER A 757 13.09 5.23 -11.85
CA SER A 757 12.81 4.84 -13.23
C SER A 757 11.39 5.32 -13.59
N GLY A 758 11.29 6.26 -14.52
CA GLY A 758 10.04 6.86 -14.95
C GLY A 758 9.24 5.97 -15.92
N SER A 759 8.00 6.37 -16.17
CA SER A 759 7.09 5.62 -17.06
C SER A 759 7.51 5.63 -18.52
N ALA A 760 7.31 4.50 -19.21
CA ALA A 760 7.49 4.39 -20.66
C ALA A 760 6.38 5.08 -21.48
N LEU A 761 5.24 5.41 -20.88
CA LEU A 761 4.14 6.07 -21.59
C LEU A 761 4.46 7.55 -21.85
N PRO A 762 4.04 8.15 -22.98
CA PRO A 762 4.04 9.60 -23.15
C PRO A 762 3.20 10.31 -22.08
N VAL A 763 3.60 11.51 -21.64
CA VAL A 763 2.93 12.21 -20.52
C VAL A 763 1.44 12.45 -20.77
N GLY A 764 1.04 12.77 -22.00
CA GLY A 764 -0.37 12.99 -22.38
C GLY A 764 -1.25 11.73 -22.33
N GLU A 765 -0.64 10.54 -22.30
CA GLU A 765 -1.34 9.25 -22.21
C GLU A 765 -1.42 8.74 -20.77
N ARG A 766 -0.63 9.31 -19.85
CA ARG A 766 -0.62 8.93 -18.43
C ARG A 766 -1.85 9.47 -17.69
N GLY A 767 -2.17 8.82 -16.58
CA GLY A 767 -3.20 9.27 -15.64
C GLY A 767 -4.64 9.11 -16.14
N ALA A 768 -5.60 9.47 -15.29
CA ALA A 768 -7.02 9.22 -15.54
C ALA A 768 -7.57 9.95 -16.79
N TYR A 769 -7.17 11.21 -17.01
CA TYR A 769 -7.57 11.98 -18.20
C TYR A 769 -7.00 11.36 -19.48
N GLY A 770 -5.68 11.13 -19.54
CA GLY A 770 -5.02 10.57 -20.71
C GLY A 770 -5.64 9.23 -21.11
N GLN A 771 -5.87 8.35 -20.14
CA GLN A 771 -6.52 7.06 -20.36
C GLN A 771 -7.99 7.19 -20.78
N ARG A 772 -8.73 8.20 -20.31
CA ARG A 772 -10.09 8.47 -20.83
C ARG A 772 -10.05 8.88 -22.30
N ILE A 773 -9.14 9.79 -22.68
CA ILE A 773 -8.99 10.22 -24.08
C ILE A 773 -8.64 9.04 -24.97
N GLN A 774 -7.77 8.13 -24.53
CA GLN A 774 -7.45 6.94 -25.32
C GLN A 774 -8.63 5.96 -25.44
N ARG A 775 -9.48 5.83 -24.40
CA ARG A 775 -10.75 5.09 -24.52
C ARG A 775 -11.72 5.73 -25.50
N GLU A 776 -11.82 7.05 -25.52
CA GLU A 776 -12.64 7.79 -26.49
C GLU A 776 -12.10 7.62 -27.91
N ARG A 777 -10.77 7.64 -28.08
CA ARG A 777 -10.11 7.31 -29.34
C ARG A 777 -10.44 5.88 -29.79
N TYR A 778 -10.36 4.90 -28.89
CA TYR A 778 -10.76 3.52 -29.18
C TYR A 778 -12.21 3.46 -29.65
N ALA A 779 -13.15 4.06 -28.92
CA ALA A 779 -14.56 4.09 -29.30
C ALA A 779 -14.77 4.76 -30.67
N GLY A 780 -14.06 5.86 -30.95
CA GLY A 780 -14.10 6.53 -32.25
C GLY A 780 -13.54 5.66 -33.39
N LEU A 781 -12.43 4.96 -33.16
CA LEU A 781 -11.87 4.01 -34.13
C LEU A 781 -12.85 2.85 -34.39
N ARG A 782 -13.45 2.28 -33.34
CA ARG A 782 -14.45 1.22 -33.47
C ARG A 782 -15.69 1.67 -34.25
N ALA A 783 -16.11 2.92 -34.09
CA ALA A 783 -17.26 3.48 -34.81
C ALA A 783 -16.96 3.85 -36.27
N ALA A 784 -15.72 4.26 -36.59
CA ALA A 784 -15.35 4.77 -37.91
C ALA A 784 -14.95 3.67 -38.92
N THR A 785 -14.38 2.56 -38.45
CA THR A 785 -13.92 1.44 -39.30
C THR A 785 -14.71 0.19 -38.98
N VAL A 786 -15.95 0.13 -39.45
CA VAL A 786 -16.85 -1.00 -39.20
C VAL A 786 -16.39 -2.26 -39.95
N ASP A 787 -15.69 -2.16 -41.09
CA ASP A 787 -15.67 -3.29 -42.03
C ASP A 787 -14.35 -3.99 -42.36
N GLU A 788 -13.13 -3.51 -42.04
CA GLU A 788 -11.92 -4.34 -42.26
C GLU A 788 -10.82 -4.14 -41.20
N PRO A 789 -10.69 -5.08 -40.24
CA PRO A 789 -9.52 -5.19 -39.39
C PRO A 789 -8.24 -5.36 -40.22
N ARG A 790 -7.13 -4.74 -39.78
CA ARG A 790 -5.82 -4.89 -40.43
C ARG A 790 -5.30 -6.33 -40.27
N PRO A 791 -4.55 -6.88 -41.25
CA PRO A 791 -3.88 -8.17 -41.12
C PRO A 791 -2.73 -8.10 -40.09
N ALA A 792 -3.11 -8.03 -38.82
CA ALA A 792 -2.22 -7.88 -37.68
C ALA A 792 -2.72 -8.74 -36.52
N VAL A 793 -1.78 -9.33 -35.77
CA VAL A 793 -2.06 -10.05 -34.53
C VAL A 793 -1.54 -9.27 -33.35
N LEU A 794 -2.42 -8.99 -32.37
CA LEU A 794 -2.04 -8.47 -31.07
C LEU A 794 -1.93 -9.60 -30.05
N TYR A 795 -0.72 -9.86 -29.59
CA TYR A 795 -0.43 -10.84 -28.55
C TYR A 795 -0.31 -10.16 -27.19
N SER A 796 -0.88 -10.78 -26.15
CA SER A 796 -0.73 -10.32 -24.76
C SER A 796 -0.55 -11.52 -23.83
N SER A 797 0.55 -11.54 -23.08
CA SER A 797 0.80 -12.55 -22.05
C SER A 797 0.92 -11.89 -20.68
N PHE A 798 0.08 -12.30 -19.73
CA PHE A 798 0.01 -11.77 -18.36
C PHE A 798 -0.04 -10.23 -18.29
N ASP A 799 -0.91 -9.62 -19.10
CA ASP A 799 -1.03 -8.15 -19.30
C ASP A 799 0.28 -7.50 -19.77
N GLY A 800 0.99 -8.15 -20.68
CA GLY A 800 2.23 -7.68 -21.28
C GLY A 800 3.46 -7.72 -20.37
N ARG A 801 3.41 -8.45 -19.26
CA ARG A 801 4.55 -8.58 -18.34
C ARG A 801 5.67 -9.47 -18.90
N GLN A 802 5.36 -10.34 -19.86
CA GLN A 802 6.28 -11.35 -20.36
C GLN A 802 6.07 -11.62 -21.86
N TYR A 803 7.13 -12.10 -22.53
CA TYR A 803 7.05 -12.76 -23.84
C TYR A 803 7.06 -14.28 -23.59
N SER A 804 5.88 -14.86 -23.38
CA SER A 804 5.74 -16.18 -22.74
C SER A 804 4.42 -16.88 -23.02
N ASP A 805 4.32 -18.12 -22.54
CA ASP A 805 3.09 -18.89 -22.40
C ASP A 805 2.43 -19.19 -23.76
N SER A 806 1.15 -19.60 -23.78
CA SER A 806 0.48 -20.03 -25.01
C SER A 806 0.47 -18.95 -26.11
N PRO A 807 0.35 -17.64 -25.82
CA PRO A 807 0.51 -16.61 -26.84
C PRO A 807 1.88 -16.62 -27.54
N ARG A 808 2.98 -16.98 -26.85
CA ARG A 808 4.33 -17.09 -27.44
C ARG A 808 4.39 -18.25 -28.43
N ALA A 809 3.84 -19.39 -28.06
CA ALA A 809 3.80 -20.57 -28.92
C ALA A 809 2.97 -20.31 -30.19
N VAL A 810 1.79 -19.72 -30.05
CA VAL A 810 0.94 -19.30 -31.19
C VAL A 810 1.66 -18.29 -32.09
N HIS A 811 2.38 -17.32 -31.51
CA HIS A 811 3.21 -16.40 -32.27
C HIS A 811 4.29 -17.13 -33.09
N ARG A 812 5.06 -18.02 -32.45
CA ARG A 812 6.14 -18.77 -33.11
C ARG A 812 5.63 -19.63 -34.26
N GLU A 813 4.51 -20.32 -34.04
CA GLU A 813 3.86 -21.13 -35.06
C GLU A 813 3.30 -20.29 -36.22
N LEU A 814 2.73 -19.12 -35.94
CA LEU A 814 2.28 -18.25 -37.03
C LEU A 814 3.46 -17.66 -37.82
N ALA A 815 4.52 -17.23 -37.13
CA ALA A 815 5.71 -16.64 -37.74
C ALA A 815 6.48 -17.65 -38.60
N SER A 816 6.54 -18.92 -38.21
CA SER A 816 7.20 -19.98 -38.98
C SER A 816 6.54 -20.24 -40.34
N ARG A 817 5.24 -19.92 -40.48
CA ARG A 817 4.48 -20.07 -41.73
C ARG A 817 4.72 -18.93 -42.74
N GLY A 818 5.50 -17.91 -42.41
CA GLY A 818 5.96 -16.87 -43.33
C GLY A 818 4.86 -16.01 -43.97
N ARG A 819 3.74 -15.79 -43.27
CA ARG A 819 2.64 -14.93 -43.76
C ARG A 819 2.96 -13.44 -43.57
N ASP A 820 2.48 -12.61 -44.49
CA ASP A 820 2.57 -11.14 -44.42
C ASP A 820 1.53 -10.60 -43.42
N ILE A 821 1.80 -10.80 -42.13
CA ILE A 821 0.95 -10.39 -41.01
C ILE A 821 1.79 -9.60 -40.01
N ASP A 822 1.31 -8.43 -39.59
CA ASP A 822 1.99 -7.62 -38.58
C ASP A 822 1.89 -8.30 -37.19
N HIS A 823 3.03 -8.57 -36.56
CA HIS A 823 3.08 -9.11 -35.20
C HIS A 823 3.27 -8.00 -34.17
N LEU A 824 2.25 -7.77 -33.33
CA LEU A 824 2.23 -6.77 -32.28
C LEU A 824 2.23 -7.45 -30.90
N TRP A 825 3.16 -7.11 -30.01
CA TRP A 825 3.20 -7.70 -28.68
C TRP A 825 3.00 -6.64 -27.60
N VAL A 826 2.03 -6.85 -26.70
CA VAL A 826 1.79 -5.94 -25.58
C VAL A 826 2.95 -6.04 -24.59
N VAL A 827 3.59 -4.92 -24.28
CA VAL A 827 4.69 -4.84 -23.32
C VAL A 827 4.33 -3.84 -22.23
N ARG A 828 4.24 -4.33 -20.99
CA ARG A 828 4.07 -3.49 -19.81
C ARG A 828 5.44 -3.03 -19.36
N ASP A 829 5.60 -1.72 -19.29
CA ASP A 829 6.75 -1.13 -18.62
C ASP A 829 8.10 -1.63 -19.17
N GLN A 830 8.20 -1.90 -20.48
CA GLN A 830 9.41 -2.42 -21.14
C GLN A 830 10.02 -3.64 -20.40
N GLN A 831 9.23 -4.40 -19.63
CA GLN A 831 9.70 -5.53 -18.82
C GLN A 831 9.62 -6.87 -19.58
N ALA A 832 9.48 -6.83 -20.91
CA ALA A 832 9.52 -8.00 -21.77
C ALA A 832 10.32 -7.69 -23.03
N ALA A 833 11.34 -8.51 -23.30
CA ALA A 833 12.06 -8.50 -24.57
C ALA A 833 11.23 -9.28 -25.61
N VAL A 834 11.07 -8.70 -26.79
CA VAL A 834 10.36 -9.32 -27.92
C VAL A 834 11.37 -9.60 -29.04
N PRO A 835 11.21 -10.69 -29.81
CA PRO A 835 12.15 -11.03 -30.87
C PRO A 835 12.07 -10.04 -32.04
N GLU A 836 13.11 -10.07 -32.89
CA GLU A 836 13.14 -9.30 -34.13
C GLU A 836 11.92 -9.64 -35.02
N GLY A 837 11.40 -8.64 -35.74
CA GLY A 837 10.17 -8.76 -36.54
C GLY A 837 8.87 -8.56 -35.74
N VAL A 838 8.92 -8.50 -34.41
CA VAL A 838 7.75 -8.23 -33.56
C VAL A 838 7.80 -6.80 -33.04
N ARG A 839 6.72 -6.04 -33.25
CA ARG A 839 6.62 -4.67 -32.76
C ARG A 839 6.12 -4.65 -31.31
N PRO A 840 6.91 -4.16 -30.34
CA PRO A 840 6.43 -3.98 -28.97
C PRO A 840 5.44 -2.82 -28.90
N VAL A 841 4.32 -3.04 -28.23
CA VAL A 841 3.24 -2.06 -28.02
C VAL A 841 3.08 -1.81 -26.53
N ALA A 842 3.40 -0.60 -26.07
CA ALA A 842 3.34 -0.29 -24.64
C ALA A 842 1.90 -0.39 -24.11
N LEU A 843 1.67 -1.20 -23.07
CA LEU A 843 0.36 -1.34 -22.44
C LEU A 843 -0.20 0.04 -22.05
N HIS A 844 -1.46 0.31 -22.39
CA HIS A 844 -2.17 1.59 -22.16
C HIS A 844 -1.69 2.78 -23.01
N SER A 845 -0.80 2.57 -23.98
CA SER A 845 -0.44 3.62 -24.95
C SER A 845 -1.52 3.83 -26.01
N ALA A 846 -1.47 4.96 -26.69
CA ALA A 846 -2.24 5.22 -27.91
C ALA A 846 -2.23 4.05 -28.90
N ASP A 847 -1.05 3.48 -29.15
CA ASP A 847 -0.83 2.34 -30.05
C ASP A 847 -1.53 1.06 -29.56
N TRP A 848 -1.61 0.85 -28.25
CA TRP A 848 -2.31 -0.29 -27.68
C TRP A 848 -3.82 -0.21 -27.89
N TYR A 849 -4.41 0.97 -27.69
CA TYR A 849 -5.83 1.20 -27.98
C TYR A 849 -6.13 1.05 -29.48
N GLU A 850 -5.25 1.54 -30.36
CA GLU A 850 -5.40 1.34 -31.79
C GLU A 850 -5.26 -0.14 -32.19
N ALA A 851 -4.28 -0.85 -31.63
CA ALA A 851 -4.08 -2.28 -31.89
C ALA A 851 -5.29 -3.11 -31.45
N LEU A 852 -5.88 -2.83 -30.28
CA LEU A 852 -7.13 -3.47 -29.84
C LEU A 852 -8.29 -3.19 -30.81
N ALA A 853 -8.39 -1.96 -31.32
CA ALA A 853 -9.50 -1.57 -32.20
C ALA A 853 -9.39 -2.18 -33.61
N ARG A 854 -8.17 -2.43 -34.11
CA ARG A 854 -7.89 -2.68 -35.53
C ARG A 854 -7.23 -4.01 -35.86
N SER A 855 -6.62 -4.71 -34.91
CA SER A 855 -5.95 -5.99 -35.22
C SER A 855 -7.00 -7.03 -35.55
N ARG A 856 -6.86 -7.73 -36.68
CA ARG A 856 -7.77 -8.82 -37.06
C ARG A 856 -7.76 -9.97 -36.07
N TRP A 857 -6.62 -10.22 -35.43
CA TRP A 857 -6.49 -11.26 -34.42
C TRP A 857 -5.95 -10.70 -33.10
N ILE A 858 -6.49 -11.21 -32.00
CA ILE A 858 -6.02 -10.92 -30.65
C ILE A 858 -5.83 -12.25 -29.93
N VAL A 859 -4.62 -12.51 -29.44
CA VAL A 859 -4.27 -13.73 -28.69
C VAL A 859 -3.88 -13.33 -27.27
N THR A 860 -4.64 -13.77 -26.29
CA THR A 860 -4.41 -13.42 -24.89
C THR A 860 -4.63 -14.61 -23.97
N ASN A 861 -3.85 -14.66 -22.88
CA ASN A 861 -4.04 -15.64 -21.81
C ASN A 861 -4.69 -15.05 -20.55
N THR A 862 -4.90 -13.73 -20.49
CA THR A 862 -5.63 -13.04 -19.42
C THR A 862 -6.88 -12.34 -19.96
N HIS A 863 -7.68 -11.79 -19.05
CA HIS A 863 -8.86 -11.00 -19.42
C HIS A 863 -8.47 -9.72 -20.16
N LEU A 864 -9.19 -9.45 -21.25
CA LEU A 864 -9.17 -8.13 -21.89
C LEU A 864 -9.86 -7.07 -21.00
N PRO A 865 -9.60 -5.77 -21.26
CA PRO A 865 -10.23 -4.69 -20.53
C PRO A 865 -11.75 -4.82 -20.54
N GLU A 866 -12.36 -4.39 -19.44
CA GLU A 866 -13.79 -4.56 -19.24
C GLU A 866 -14.64 -3.87 -20.33
N TRP A 867 -14.17 -2.75 -20.87
CA TRP A 867 -14.87 -1.94 -21.88
C TRP A 867 -14.56 -2.37 -23.32
N PHE A 868 -13.76 -3.42 -23.53
CA PHE A 868 -13.43 -3.91 -24.85
C PHE A 868 -14.65 -4.54 -25.52
N GLU A 869 -14.86 -4.22 -26.80
CA GLU A 869 -15.88 -4.80 -27.66
C GLU A 869 -15.25 -5.32 -28.94
N ARG A 870 -15.41 -6.63 -29.19
CA ARG A 870 -14.87 -7.29 -30.39
C ARG A 870 -15.62 -6.81 -31.64
N ALA A 871 -14.88 -6.49 -32.70
CA ALA A 871 -15.45 -6.19 -34.01
C ALA A 871 -16.01 -7.40 -34.74
N GLU A 872 -16.89 -7.12 -35.70
CA GLU A 872 -17.08 -8.03 -36.82
C GLU A 872 -15.75 -8.17 -37.59
N GLY A 873 -15.43 -9.39 -38.02
CA GLY A 873 -14.13 -9.72 -38.64
C GLY A 873 -12.94 -9.87 -37.67
N GLN A 874 -13.05 -9.44 -36.41
CA GLN A 874 -12.02 -9.70 -35.39
C GLN A 874 -12.15 -11.09 -34.76
N THR A 875 -11.02 -11.76 -34.56
CA THR A 875 -10.95 -13.04 -33.86
C THR A 875 -10.16 -12.91 -32.57
N VAL A 876 -10.81 -13.18 -31.42
CA VAL A 876 -10.18 -13.16 -30.10
C VAL A 876 -9.97 -14.60 -29.64
N VAL A 877 -8.72 -15.02 -29.56
CA VAL A 877 -8.28 -16.30 -29.00
C VAL A 877 -7.97 -16.10 -27.52
N GLN A 878 -8.79 -16.66 -26.66
CA GLN A 878 -8.53 -16.73 -25.23
C GLN A 878 -7.86 -18.07 -24.94
N THR A 879 -6.56 -18.07 -24.63
CA THR A 879 -5.85 -19.30 -24.30
C THR A 879 -6.04 -19.70 -22.85
N TRP A 880 -6.44 -18.77 -21.97
CA TRP A 880 -6.28 -18.92 -20.52
C TRP A 880 -4.84 -19.34 -20.16
N HIS A 881 -4.59 -19.74 -18.90
CA HIS A 881 -3.22 -19.91 -18.39
C HIS A 881 -3.05 -21.08 -17.41
N GLY A 882 -3.91 -22.09 -17.46
CA GLY A 882 -3.77 -23.29 -16.65
C GLY A 882 -5.07 -24.05 -16.39
N THR A 883 -4.96 -25.36 -16.22
CA THR A 883 -6.05 -26.23 -15.77
C THR A 883 -6.54 -25.79 -14.38
N PRO A 884 -7.86 -25.55 -14.19
CA PRO A 884 -8.37 -25.07 -12.91
C PRO A 884 -8.33 -26.16 -11.81
N LEU A 885 -7.41 -26.04 -10.85
CA LEU A 885 -7.54 -26.70 -9.54
C LEU A 885 -8.48 -25.93 -8.63
N LYS A 886 -8.30 -24.61 -8.59
CA LYS A 886 -9.01 -23.68 -7.71
C LYS A 886 -10.32 -23.25 -8.37
N ARG A 887 -11.35 -22.97 -7.56
CA ARG A 887 -12.56 -22.32 -8.08
C ARG A 887 -12.21 -20.94 -8.62
N ILE A 888 -12.72 -20.61 -9.81
CA ILE A 888 -12.45 -19.35 -10.52
C ILE A 888 -13.74 -18.79 -11.11
N GLY A 889 -13.72 -17.49 -11.45
CA GLY A 889 -14.87 -16.83 -12.06
C GLY A 889 -16.13 -16.96 -11.20
N ARG A 890 -17.22 -17.43 -11.81
CA ARG A 890 -18.52 -17.64 -11.16
C ARG A 890 -18.53 -18.77 -10.12
N ASP A 891 -17.57 -19.70 -10.18
CA ASP A 891 -17.49 -20.80 -9.22
C ASP A 891 -17.02 -20.35 -7.82
N LEU A 892 -16.57 -19.09 -7.71
CA LEU A 892 -16.28 -18.47 -6.41
C LEU A 892 -17.55 -18.15 -5.61
N ALA A 893 -18.74 -18.28 -6.20
CA ALA A 893 -20.00 -18.04 -5.50
C ALA A 893 -20.09 -18.86 -4.19
N GLY A 894 -20.40 -18.19 -3.09
CA GLY A 894 -20.48 -18.80 -1.75
C GLY A 894 -19.15 -18.91 -1.00
N THR A 895 -18.02 -18.53 -1.59
CA THR A 895 -16.73 -18.44 -0.88
C THR A 895 -16.58 -17.10 -0.15
N PRO A 896 -15.76 -17.01 0.92
CA PRO A 896 -15.51 -15.76 1.65
C PRO A 896 -14.97 -14.61 0.77
N HIS A 897 -14.30 -14.95 -0.33
CA HIS A 897 -13.66 -14.02 -1.27
C HIS A 897 -14.49 -13.74 -2.54
N ALA A 898 -15.77 -14.10 -2.55
CA ALA A 898 -16.65 -13.90 -3.71
C ALA A 898 -16.92 -12.41 -3.98
N ASP A 899 -16.42 -11.90 -5.12
CA ASP A 899 -16.77 -10.56 -5.61
C ASP A 899 -17.94 -10.65 -6.61
N ALA A 900 -19.13 -10.25 -6.16
CA ALA A 900 -20.35 -10.27 -6.97
C ALA A 900 -20.25 -9.43 -8.25
N ALA A 901 -19.55 -8.29 -8.21
CA ALA A 901 -19.38 -7.43 -9.38
C ALA A 901 -18.40 -8.05 -10.39
N TYR A 902 -17.32 -8.65 -9.91
CA TYR A 902 -16.40 -9.42 -10.75
C TYR A 902 -17.13 -10.56 -11.45
N MET A 903 -17.89 -11.37 -10.71
CA MET A 903 -18.66 -12.50 -11.26
C MET A 903 -19.71 -12.05 -12.27
N ALA A 904 -20.45 -10.98 -11.98
CA ALA A 904 -21.44 -10.42 -12.91
C ALA A 904 -20.80 -9.92 -14.22
N SER A 905 -19.54 -9.48 -14.19
CA SER A 905 -18.83 -9.04 -15.40
C SER A 905 -18.37 -10.19 -16.31
N MET A 906 -18.35 -11.44 -15.82
CA MET A 906 -17.73 -12.58 -16.52
C MET A 906 -18.40 -12.89 -17.86
N GLU A 907 -19.72 -12.94 -17.89
CA GLU A 907 -20.49 -13.27 -19.11
C GLU A 907 -20.24 -12.25 -20.22
N ARG A 908 -20.21 -10.95 -19.87
CA ARG A 908 -19.94 -9.90 -20.85
C ARG A 908 -18.51 -9.94 -21.38
N ARG A 909 -17.54 -10.32 -20.54
CA ARG A 909 -16.13 -10.48 -20.95
C ARG A 909 -15.94 -11.71 -21.83
N SER A 910 -16.55 -12.84 -21.47
CA SER A 910 -16.42 -14.10 -22.21
C SER A 910 -17.13 -14.04 -23.56
N ALA A 911 -18.22 -13.26 -23.68
CA ALA A 911 -18.90 -12.98 -24.94
C ALA A 911 -17.99 -12.31 -26.00
N GLN A 912 -16.89 -11.66 -25.59
CA GLN A 912 -15.92 -11.07 -26.52
C GLN A 912 -14.94 -12.08 -27.11
N TRP A 913 -14.93 -13.34 -26.64
CA TRP A 913 -14.02 -14.37 -27.13
C TRP A 913 -14.60 -15.08 -28.35
N SER A 914 -13.79 -15.25 -29.39
CA SER A 914 -14.15 -16.05 -30.57
C SER A 914 -13.92 -17.53 -30.34
N VAL A 915 -12.85 -17.86 -29.61
CA VAL A 915 -12.52 -19.23 -29.22
C VAL A 915 -11.83 -19.22 -27.86
N LEU A 916 -12.18 -20.20 -27.04
CA LEU A 916 -11.52 -20.52 -25.77
C LEU A 916 -10.71 -21.81 -25.94
N VAL A 917 -9.41 -21.78 -25.66
CA VAL A 917 -8.57 -22.99 -25.67
C VAL A 917 -8.77 -23.76 -24.37
N SER A 918 -8.96 -25.07 -24.48
CA SER A 918 -9.10 -25.98 -23.35
C SER A 918 -7.96 -27.00 -23.33
N PRO A 919 -7.29 -27.19 -22.18
CA PRO A 919 -6.14 -28.09 -22.08
C PRO A 919 -6.50 -29.59 -22.01
N ASN A 920 -7.71 -29.92 -21.55
CA ASN A 920 -8.12 -31.31 -21.34
C ASN A 920 -9.65 -31.41 -21.24
N SER A 921 -10.15 -32.63 -21.41
CA SER A 921 -11.59 -32.93 -21.33
C SER A 921 -12.21 -32.55 -19.98
N PHE A 922 -11.43 -32.59 -18.89
CA PHE A 922 -11.87 -32.13 -17.58
C PHE A 922 -12.11 -30.61 -17.51
N SER A 923 -11.22 -29.82 -18.11
CA SER A 923 -11.23 -28.36 -17.99
C SER A 923 -12.37 -27.73 -18.79
N THR A 924 -12.78 -28.32 -19.91
CA THR A 924 -13.84 -27.78 -20.78
C THR A 924 -15.13 -27.44 -20.03
N PRO A 925 -15.78 -28.37 -19.31
CA PRO A 925 -17.00 -28.06 -18.57
C PRO A 925 -16.77 -27.06 -17.42
N VAL A 926 -15.61 -27.11 -16.76
CA VAL A 926 -15.26 -26.20 -15.66
C VAL A 926 -15.10 -24.77 -16.18
N LEU A 927 -14.29 -24.56 -17.23
CA LEU A 927 -14.05 -23.25 -17.82
C LEU A 927 -15.33 -22.64 -18.42
N ARG A 928 -16.16 -23.44 -19.09
CA ARG A 928 -17.48 -22.99 -19.59
C ARG A 928 -18.36 -22.46 -18.47
N ARG A 929 -18.50 -23.21 -17.38
CA ARG A 929 -19.32 -22.80 -16.22
C ARG A 929 -18.73 -21.58 -15.52
N ALA A 930 -17.44 -21.62 -15.19
CA ALA A 930 -16.75 -20.56 -14.45
C ALA A 930 -16.80 -19.20 -15.16
N PHE A 931 -16.66 -19.19 -16.50
CA PHE A 931 -16.73 -17.94 -17.28
C PHE A 931 -18.10 -17.65 -17.88
N GLY A 932 -19.07 -18.54 -17.73
CA GLY A 932 -20.36 -18.46 -18.43
C GLY A 932 -20.19 -18.38 -19.95
N TYR A 933 -19.22 -19.13 -20.50
CA TYR A 933 -18.88 -19.07 -21.92
C TYR A 933 -19.67 -20.14 -22.70
N SER A 934 -20.46 -19.70 -23.67
CA SER A 934 -21.28 -20.56 -24.53
C SER A 934 -20.75 -20.69 -25.97
N GLY A 935 -19.63 -20.01 -26.28
CA GLY A 935 -19.02 -20.04 -27.61
C GLY A 935 -18.17 -21.29 -27.88
N GLU A 936 -17.38 -21.21 -28.94
CA GLU A 936 -16.52 -22.31 -29.39
C GLU A 936 -15.36 -22.56 -28.42
N VAL A 937 -15.22 -23.81 -27.98
CA VAL A 937 -14.08 -24.26 -27.19
C VAL A 937 -13.23 -25.15 -28.09
N LEU A 938 -11.94 -24.83 -28.20
CA LEU A 938 -10.97 -25.65 -28.91
C LEU A 938 -10.26 -26.57 -27.91
N GLU A 939 -10.65 -27.84 -27.93
CA GLU A 939 -10.04 -28.91 -27.14
C GLU A 939 -8.81 -29.43 -27.89
N CYS A 940 -7.65 -28.85 -27.63
CA CYS A 940 -6.41 -29.21 -28.34
C CYS A 940 -5.16 -29.21 -27.45
N GLY A 941 -5.31 -29.18 -26.13
CA GLY A 941 -4.17 -28.95 -25.24
C GLY A 941 -3.75 -27.47 -25.20
N TYR A 942 -2.67 -27.16 -24.47
CA TYR A 942 -2.12 -25.81 -24.43
C TYR A 942 -0.95 -25.63 -25.40
N PRO A 943 -0.95 -24.58 -26.24
CA PRO A 943 0.18 -24.24 -27.11
C PRO A 943 1.53 -24.16 -26.40
N ARG A 944 1.58 -23.71 -25.13
CA ARG A 944 2.84 -23.66 -24.36
C ARG A 944 3.42 -25.05 -24.07
N ASN A 945 2.60 -26.10 -24.02
CA ASN A 945 3.00 -27.46 -23.70
C ASN A 945 3.57 -28.19 -24.93
N ASP A 946 3.38 -27.68 -26.15
CA ASP A 946 3.93 -28.29 -27.37
C ASP A 946 5.45 -28.53 -27.28
N LEU A 947 6.15 -27.63 -26.58
CA LEU A 947 7.58 -27.73 -26.34
C LEU A 947 7.99 -29.03 -25.60
N LEU A 948 7.10 -29.59 -24.76
CA LEU A 948 7.35 -30.83 -24.02
C LEU A 948 7.33 -32.07 -24.93
N HIS A 949 6.72 -31.96 -26.11
CA HIS A 949 6.58 -33.01 -27.12
C HIS A 949 7.49 -32.78 -28.33
N ALA A 950 8.25 -31.67 -28.36
CA ALA A 950 9.12 -31.33 -29.47
C ALA A 950 10.18 -32.43 -29.72
N PRO A 951 10.46 -32.79 -30.99
CA PRO A 951 11.42 -33.84 -31.32
C PRO A 951 12.86 -33.50 -30.90
N ASP A 952 13.19 -32.21 -30.80
CA ASP A 952 14.49 -31.69 -30.39
C ASP A 952 14.51 -31.18 -28.93
N ARG A 953 13.52 -31.56 -28.11
CA ARG A 953 13.38 -31.09 -26.71
C ARG A 953 14.64 -31.30 -25.86
N ASP A 954 15.40 -32.36 -26.09
CA ASP A 954 16.63 -32.64 -25.32
C ASP A 954 17.74 -31.63 -25.65
N LYS A 955 17.84 -31.21 -26.93
CA LYS A 955 18.75 -30.15 -27.36
C LYS A 955 18.33 -28.79 -26.78
N ILE A 956 17.02 -28.53 -26.73
CA ILE A 956 16.48 -27.31 -26.11
C ILE A 956 16.78 -27.31 -24.61
N ALA A 957 16.54 -28.43 -23.93
CA ALA A 957 16.84 -28.60 -22.51
C ALA A 957 18.33 -28.36 -22.21
N ALA A 958 19.24 -28.88 -23.03
CA ALA A 958 20.68 -28.62 -22.90
C ALA A 958 21.00 -27.12 -23.03
N THR A 959 20.42 -26.44 -24.03
CA THR A 959 20.58 -24.99 -24.24
C THR A 959 20.02 -24.18 -23.05
N VAL A 960 18.89 -24.61 -22.48
CA VAL A 960 18.29 -23.97 -21.30
C VAL A 960 19.18 -24.18 -20.07
N ARG A 961 19.73 -25.38 -19.86
CA ARG A 961 20.67 -25.69 -18.77
C ARG A 961 21.92 -24.81 -18.85
N GLU A 962 22.51 -24.68 -20.04
CA GLU A 962 23.66 -23.81 -20.28
C GLU A 962 23.34 -22.34 -19.97
N ARG A 963 22.24 -21.81 -20.52
CA ARG A 963 21.82 -20.41 -20.30
C ARG A 963 21.51 -20.10 -18.83
N LEU A 964 21.00 -21.06 -18.07
CA LEU A 964 20.73 -20.91 -16.63
C LEU A 964 21.96 -21.18 -15.76
N GLY A 965 23.11 -21.53 -16.36
CA GLY A 965 24.35 -21.83 -15.64
C GLY A 965 24.20 -23.01 -14.69
N LEU A 966 23.46 -24.06 -15.10
CA LEU A 966 23.21 -25.24 -14.27
C LEU A 966 24.42 -26.18 -14.32
N PRO A 967 24.98 -26.61 -13.16
CA PRO A 967 26.12 -27.51 -13.13
C PRO A 967 25.82 -28.85 -13.81
N GLU A 968 26.80 -29.38 -14.54
CA GLU A 968 26.69 -30.67 -15.21
C GLU A 968 26.51 -31.81 -14.19
N GLY A 969 25.67 -32.80 -14.54
CA GLY A 969 25.40 -33.96 -13.69
C GLY A 969 24.47 -33.71 -12.49
N ARG A 970 24.15 -32.46 -12.13
CA ARG A 970 23.22 -32.16 -11.04
C ARG A 970 21.76 -32.29 -11.44
N ARG A 971 20.96 -32.83 -10.53
CA ARG A 971 19.49 -32.94 -10.62
C ARG A 971 18.84 -31.58 -10.36
N VAL A 972 17.81 -31.26 -11.12
CA VAL A 972 17.13 -29.96 -11.08
C VAL A 972 15.80 -30.09 -10.37
N ILE A 973 15.66 -29.40 -9.25
CA ILE A 973 14.41 -29.26 -8.49
C ILE A 973 13.73 -27.98 -8.95
N LEU A 974 12.54 -28.06 -9.53
CA LEU A 974 11.72 -26.88 -9.80
C LEU A 974 10.76 -26.67 -8.63
N TYR A 975 10.92 -25.58 -7.88
CA TYR A 975 10.00 -25.20 -6.81
C TYR A 975 9.10 -24.04 -7.22
N ALA A 976 7.79 -24.28 -7.29
CA ALA A 976 6.81 -23.34 -7.82
C ALA A 976 5.56 -23.17 -6.92
N PRO A 977 5.70 -22.54 -5.74
CA PRO A 977 4.60 -22.35 -4.80
C PRO A 977 3.57 -21.33 -5.29
N THR A 978 2.32 -21.50 -4.86
CA THR A 978 1.23 -20.56 -5.17
C THR A 978 1.23 -19.33 -4.26
N TRP A 979 0.56 -18.28 -4.70
CA TRP A 979 0.35 -17.08 -3.90
C TRP A 979 -0.89 -17.21 -3.01
N ARG A 980 -0.94 -16.44 -1.91
CA ARG A 980 -2.02 -16.47 -0.92
C ARG A 980 -2.78 -15.15 -0.89
N ASP A 981 -4.11 -15.20 -1.01
CA ASP A 981 -4.99 -14.02 -1.09
C ASP A 981 -4.99 -13.19 0.20
N ASP A 982 -4.83 -13.84 1.35
CA ASP A 982 -4.86 -13.27 2.71
C ASP A 982 -3.57 -12.53 3.11
N ARG A 983 -2.55 -12.51 2.25
CA ARG A 983 -1.29 -11.75 2.46
C ARG A 983 -1.12 -10.59 1.46
N PRO A 984 -2.10 -9.68 1.30
CA PRO A 984 -1.98 -8.58 0.36
C PRO A 984 -0.92 -7.58 0.83
N ARG A 985 -0.16 -7.03 -0.12
CA ARG A 985 0.75 -5.89 0.06
C ARG A 985 0.30 -4.72 -0.81
N GLN A 986 0.89 -3.54 -0.57
CA GLN A 986 0.63 -2.36 -1.39
C GLN A 986 0.92 -2.61 -2.88
N GLY A 987 0.08 -2.05 -3.76
CA GLY A 987 0.27 -2.12 -5.21
C GLY A 987 -0.30 -3.37 -5.90
N GLY A 988 -1.17 -4.13 -5.23
CA GLY A 988 -1.83 -5.30 -5.83
C GLY A 988 -0.93 -6.54 -5.97
N ARG A 989 0.07 -6.66 -5.10
CA ARG A 989 0.99 -7.82 -5.01
C ARG A 989 0.87 -8.48 -3.64
N HIS A 990 1.35 -9.72 -3.52
CA HIS A 990 1.28 -10.52 -2.29
C HIS A 990 2.65 -10.73 -1.64
N GLY A 991 2.65 -11.02 -0.33
CA GLY A 991 3.85 -11.36 0.42
C GLY A 991 4.55 -12.62 -0.12
N PHE A 992 5.88 -12.59 -0.17
CA PHE A 992 6.69 -13.76 -0.51
C PHE A 992 7.06 -14.50 0.77
N ASP A 993 6.79 -15.81 0.77
CA ASP A 993 7.17 -16.74 1.82
C ASP A 993 7.50 -18.06 1.15
N LEU A 994 8.76 -18.47 1.27
CA LEU A 994 9.25 -19.65 0.56
C LEU A 994 8.84 -20.94 1.27
N GLN A 995 8.61 -20.89 2.60
CA GLN A 995 8.27 -22.03 3.46
C GLN A 995 9.25 -23.22 3.44
N LEU A 996 10.22 -23.24 2.53
CA LEU A 996 11.30 -24.19 2.42
C LEU A 996 12.55 -23.60 3.11
N ASP A 997 13.11 -24.36 4.03
CA ASP A 997 14.39 -24.06 4.67
C ASP A 997 15.53 -24.29 3.66
N LEU A 998 15.96 -23.20 3.02
CA LEU A 998 17.02 -23.24 2.01
C LEU A 998 18.35 -23.71 2.56
N ASP A 999 18.64 -23.46 3.83
CA ASP A 999 19.95 -23.75 4.40
C ASP A 999 20.06 -25.25 4.70
N ARG A 1000 19.00 -25.84 5.27
CA ARG A 1000 18.90 -27.30 5.43
C ARG A 1000 18.81 -28.02 4.09
N ALA A 1001 18.07 -27.47 3.12
CA ALA A 1001 18.01 -28.04 1.77
C ALA A 1001 19.39 -28.03 1.09
N ARG A 1002 20.16 -26.94 1.24
CA ARG A 1002 21.53 -26.83 0.71
C ARG A 1002 22.45 -27.84 1.37
N GLU A 1003 22.43 -27.96 2.70
CA GLU A 1003 23.24 -28.95 3.44
C GLU A 1003 22.91 -30.38 3.00
N ALA A 1004 21.63 -30.65 2.73
CA ALA A 1004 21.16 -31.98 2.42
C ALA A 1004 21.29 -32.42 0.96
N LEU A 1005 21.25 -31.47 0.02
CA LEU A 1005 21.08 -31.74 -1.41
C LEU A 1005 22.09 -30.99 -2.30
N GLY A 1006 22.86 -30.06 -1.75
CA GLY A 1006 23.65 -29.09 -2.51
C GLY A 1006 24.83 -29.65 -3.32
N GLU A 1007 25.25 -30.88 -3.03
CA GLU A 1007 26.30 -31.56 -3.81
C GLU A 1007 25.75 -32.07 -5.16
N ASP A 1008 24.52 -32.59 -5.17
CA ASP A 1008 23.95 -33.35 -6.31
C ASP A 1008 22.76 -32.64 -6.98
N HIS A 1009 22.19 -31.62 -6.33
CA HIS A 1009 20.98 -30.94 -6.81
C HIS A 1009 21.18 -29.43 -7.00
N VAL A 1010 20.31 -28.84 -7.81
CA VAL A 1010 20.09 -27.39 -7.90
C VAL A 1010 18.59 -27.11 -7.80
N LEU A 1011 18.23 -26.11 -7.01
CA LEU A 1011 16.88 -25.63 -6.76
C LEU A 1011 16.57 -24.38 -7.61
N LEU A 1012 15.67 -24.52 -8.58
CA LEU A 1012 15.10 -23.41 -9.32
C LEU A 1012 13.82 -22.94 -8.64
N VAL A 1013 13.76 -21.69 -8.19
CA VAL A 1013 12.56 -21.14 -7.56
C VAL A 1013 11.80 -20.26 -8.55
N ARG A 1014 10.55 -20.63 -8.83
CA ARG A 1014 9.63 -19.90 -9.71
C ARG A 1014 8.50 -19.29 -8.88
N ARG A 1015 8.62 -18.00 -8.56
CA ARG A 1015 7.54 -17.27 -7.90
C ARG A 1015 6.41 -16.96 -8.87
N HIS A 1016 5.19 -16.89 -8.33
CA HIS A 1016 4.05 -16.38 -9.08
C HIS A 1016 4.23 -14.89 -9.42
N TYR A 1017 3.79 -14.45 -10.61
CA TYR A 1017 4.00 -13.08 -11.09
C TYR A 1017 3.35 -11.97 -10.23
N LEU A 1018 2.43 -12.34 -9.33
CA LEU A 1018 1.80 -11.44 -8.34
C LEU A 1018 2.59 -11.31 -7.03
N VAL A 1019 3.65 -12.10 -6.86
CA VAL A 1019 4.46 -12.12 -5.63
C VAL A 1019 5.70 -11.26 -5.84
N GLY A 1020 5.90 -10.26 -4.97
CA GLY A 1020 7.11 -9.43 -4.98
C GLY A 1020 8.32 -10.11 -4.31
N GLY A 1021 9.42 -9.38 -4.15
CA GLY A 1021 10.64 -9.85 -3.45
C GLY A 1021 11.77 -10.29 -4.36
N SER A 1022 12.77 -10.94 -3.78
CA SER A 1022 13.87 -11.64 -4.46
C SER A 1022 14.02 -13.04 -3.85
N VAL A 1023 14.53 -13.98 -4.64
CA VAL A 1023 15.05 -15.26 -4.15
C VAL A 1023 16.57 -15.17 -4.17
N PRO A 1024 17.29 -15.78 -3.22
CA PRO A 1024 18.75 -15.88 -3.28
C PRO A 1024 19.20 -16.53 -4.58
N ASP A 1025 20.23 -15.94 -5.20
CA ASP A 1025 20.90 -16.50 -6.37
C ASP A 1025 22.28 -17.00 -5.93
N THR A 1026 22.45 -18.32 -5.90
CA THR A 1026 23.61 -19.05 -5.35
C THR A 1026 23.89 -20.28 -6.22
N ASP A 1027 24.97 -21.01 -5.95
CA ASP A 1027 25.27 -22.25 -6.68
C ASP A 1027 24.23 -23.36 -6.49
N PHE A 1028 23.48 -23.32 -5.38
CA PHE A 1028 22.40 -24.27 -5.10
C PHE A 1028 21.02 -23.74 -5.50
N VAL A 1029 20.74 -22.45 -5.33
CA VAL A 1029 19.42 -21.84 -5.55
C VAL A 1029 19.49 -20.83 -6.68
N ARG A 1030 18.61 -20.92 -7.68
CA ARG A 1030 18.47 -19.93 -8.76
C ARG A 1030 17.06 -19.32 -8.76
N ASP A 1031 16.97 -17.98 -8.80
CA ASP A 1031 15.68 -17.30 -9.03
C ASP A 1031 15.33 -17.34 -10.51
N VAL A 1032 14.38 -18.21 -10.89
CA VAL A 1032 13.89 -18.31 -12.27
C VAL A 1032 12.54 -17.63 -12.45
N SER A 1033 12.10 -16.77 -11.51
CA SER A 1033 10.78 -16.11 -11.55
C SER A 1033 10.56 -15.21 -12.76
N ARG A 1034 11.64 -14.66 -13.32
CA ARG A 1034 11.60 -13.82 -14.53
C ARG A 1034 11.96 -14.57 -15.81
N HIS A 1035 12.28 -15.86 -15.72
CA HIS A 1035 12.52 -16.68 -16.91
C HIS A 1035 11.30 -16.59 -17.86
N PRO A 1036 11.46 -16.28 -19.15
CA PRO A 1036 10.31 -15.98 -19.99
C PRO A 1036 9.34 -17.16 -20.11
N ASP A 1037 9.83 -18.38 -20.40
CA ASP A 1037 8.94 -19.51 -20.70
C ASP A 1037 9.00 -20.61 -19.65
N VAL A 1038 7.86 -20.86 -19.01
CA VAL A 1038 7.74 -21.93 -18.01
C VAL A 1038 7.98 -23.31 -18.61
N ALA A 1039 7.59 -23.57 -19.86
CA ALA A 1039 7.76 -24.89 -20.49
C ALA A 1039 9.25 -25.27 -20.62
N GLU A 1040 10.13 -24.29 -20.84
CA GLU A 1040 11.58 -24.49 -20.81
C GLU A 1040 12.07 -24.91 -19.42
N LEU A 1041 11.46 -24.40 -18.34
CA LEU A 1041 11.76 -24.82 -16.97
C LEU A 1041 11.23 -26.22 -16.65
N LEU A 1042 10.03 -26.55 -17.14
CA LEU A 1042 9.46 -27.90 -16.99
C LEU A 1042 10.33 -28.94 -17.70
N LEU A 1043 10.86 -28.63 -18.88
CA LEU A 1043 11.77 -29.51 -19.63
C LEU A 1043 13.04 -29.85 -18.85
N VAL A 1044 13.62 -28.90 -18.12
CA VAL A 1044 14.88 -29.13 -17.38
C VAL A 1044 14.67 -29.64 -15.97
N GLY A 1045 13.49 -29.49 -15.38
CA GLY A 1045 13.16 -29.94 -14.02
C GLY A 1045 13.05 -31.46 -13.92
N ASP A 1046 13.91 -32.07 -13.13
CA ASP A 1046 13.91 -33.52 -12.86
C ASP A 1046 12.81 -33.90 -11.84
N VAL A 1047 12.43 -32.97 -10.98
CA VAL A 1047 11.32 -33.08 -10.01
C VAL A 1047 10.64 -31.73 -9.83
N LEU A 1048 9.31 -31.73 -9.73
CA LEU A 1048 8.53 -30.55 -9.36
C LEU A 1048 8.16 -30.61 -7.88
N VAL A 1049 8.50 -29.56 -7.14
CA VAL A 1049 7.95 -29.27 -5.82
C VAL A 1049 6.96 -28.13 -5.97
N THR A 1050 5.72 -28.33 -5.54
CA THR A 1050 4.65 -27.33 -5.69
C THR A 1050 3.66 -27.46 -4.53
N ASP A 1051 2.61 -26.65 -4.51
CA ASP A 1051 1.48 -26.79 -3.59
C ASP A 1051 0.18 -26.96 -4.38
N TYR A 1052 -0.67 -25.92 -4.45
CA TYR A 1052 -1.96 -25.91 -5.14
C TYR A 1052 -1.86 -25.25 -6.52
N SER A 1053 -0.70 -25.37 -7.18
CA SER A 1053 -0.42 -24.69 -8.46
C SER A 1053 -0.96 -25.47 -9.65
N SER A 1054 -1.51 -24.76 -10.64
CA SER A 1054 -1.90 -25.39 -11.92
C SER A 1054 -0.71 -25.90 -12.73
N ILE A 1055 0.53 -25.53 -12.37
CA ILE A 1055 1.75 -26.00 -13.04
C ILE A 1055 1.91 -27.53 -12.96
N MET A 1056 1.29 -28.19 -11.97
CA MET A 1056 1.33 -29.65 -11.82
C MET A 1056 0.69 -30.38 -13.01
N PHE A 1057 -0.35 -29.78 -13.62
CA PHE A 1057 -1.01 -30.37 -14.79
C PHE A 1057 -0.11 -30.31 -16.02
N ASP A 1058 0.61 -29.20 -16.21
CA ASP A 1058 1.58 -29.07 -17.30
C ASP A 1058 2.81 -29.98 -17.08
N PHE A 1059 3.31 -30.06 -15.84
CA PHE A 1059 4.48 -30.89 -15.51
C PHE A 1059 4.17 -32.38 -15.61
N ALA A 1060 2.92 -32.80 -15.38
CA ALA A 1060 2.50 -34.19 -15.48
C ALA A 1060 2.85 -34.81 -16.85
N GLN A 1061 2.86 -34.00 -17.91
CA GLN A 1061 3.24 -34.39 -19.28
C GLN A 1061 4.67 -34.95 -19.38
N THR A 1062 5.58 -34.47 -18.54
CA THR A 1062 6.99 -34.92 -18.53
C THR A 1062 7.17 -36.37 -18.07
N GLY A 1063 6.20 -36.92 -17.33
CA GLY A 1063 6.32 -38.24 -16.70
C GLY A 1063 7.22 -38.28 -15.48
N ARG A 1064 7.64 -37.11 -14.96
CA ARG A 1064 8.61 -37.00 -13.86
C ARG A 1064 7.94 -36.82 -12.48
N PRO A 1065 8.62 -37.21 -11.39
CA PRO A 1065 8.04 -37.16 -10.05
C PRO A 1065 7.60 -35.75 -9.59
N MET A 1066 6.56 -35.70 -8.76
CA MET A 1066 6.04 -34.47 -8.13
C MET A 1066 5.93 -34.62 -6.62
N LEU A 1067 6.26 -33.57 -5.87
CA LEU A 1067 6.08 -33.48 -4.41
C LEU A 1067 5.22 -32.25 -4.08
N PHE A 1068 4.28 -32.39 -3.14
CA PHE A 1068 3.34 -31.32 -2.79
C PHE A 1068 3.61 -30.78 -1.38
N HIS A 1069 4.17 -29.58 -1.28
CA HIS A 1069 4.44 -28.89 -0.03
C HIS A 1069 3.19 -28.18 0.52
N THR A 1070 2.36 -28.91 1.24
CA THR A 1070 1.00 -28.51 1.66
C THR A 1070 0.92 -28.06 3.13
N HIS A 1071 1.71 -27.06 3.52
CA HIS A 1071 1.77 -26.55 4.90
C HIS A 1071 0.47 -25.89 5.38
N ASP A 1072 -0.36 -25.39 4.46
CA ASP A 1072 -1.58 -24.63 4.73
C ASP A 1072 -2.86 -25.25 4.13
N LEU A 1073 -2.90 -26.58 3.92
CA LEU A 1073 -3.95 -27.27 3.16
C LEU A 1073 -5.37 -27.00 3.64
N ALA A 1074 -5.64 -27.20 4.93
CA ALA A 1074 -6.97 -27.02 5.49
C ALA A 1074 -7.47 -25.57 5.28
N HIS A 1075 -6.62 -24.59 5.60
CA HIS A 1075 -6.91 -23.17 5.38
C HIS A 1075 -7.13 -22.84 3.89
N TYR A 1076 -6.30 -23.40 3.00
CA TYR A 1076 -6.40 -23.12 1.57
C TYR A 1076 -7.71 -23.66 0.95
N ARG A 1077 -8.06 -24.90 1.30
CA ARG A 1077 -9.25 -25.60 0.82
C ARG A 1077 -10.52 -25.01 1.41
N ASP A 1078 -10.55 -24.79 2.72
CA ASP A 1078 -11.80 -24.53 3.45
C ASP A 1078 -12.09 -23.03 3.59
N THR A 1079 -11.07 -22.18 3.55
CA THR A 1079 -11.20 -20.74 3.86
C THR A 1079 -10.90 -19.84 2.66
N LEU A 1080 -9.85 -20.14 1.89
CA LEU A 1080 -9.38 -19.24 0.82
C LEU A 1080 -10.19 -19.34 -0.48
N ARG A 1081 -10.08 -20.46 -1.21
CA ARG A 1081 -10.67 -20.59 -2.57
C ARG A 1081 -11.46 -21.86 -2.84
N GLY A 1082 -11.18 -22.95 -2.14
CA GLY A 1082 -11.72 -24.27 -2.46
C GLY A 1082 -11.21 -24.85 -3.78
N PHE A 1083 -11.44 -26.15 -3.95
CA PHE A 1083 -10.98 -26.92 -5.12
C PHE A 1083 -12.14 -27.39 -6.00
N CYS A 1084 -11.82 -27.67 -7.26
CA CYS A 1084 -12.73 -28.22 -8.27
C CYS A 1084 -12.92 -29.75 -8.14
N PHE A 1085 -12.02 -30.43 -7.45
CA PHE A 1085 -12.07 -31.86 -7.15
C PHE A 1085 -11.36 -32.15 -5.82
N ASP A 1086 -11.51 -33.38 -5.31
CA ASP A 1086 -10.80 -33.84 -4.11
C ASP A 1086 -9.31 -34.01 -4.43
N PHE A 1087 -8.52 -33.00 -4.06
CA PHE A 1087 -7.08 -32.96 -4.30
C PHE A 1087 -6.33 -34.01 -3.48
N GLU A 1088 -6.76 -34.29 -2.25
CA GLU A 1088 -6.08 -35.23 -1.35
C GLU A 1088 -6.10 -36.65 -1.89
N GLN A 1089 -7.22 -37.07 -2.47
CA GLN A 1089 -7.35 -38.40 -3.06
C GLN A 1089 -6.73 -38.53 -4.45
N ARG A 1090 -6.59 -37.41 -5.19
CA ARG A 1090 -6.18 -37.41 -6.59
C ARG A 1090 -4.78 -36.86 -6.84
N ALA A 1091 -4.04 -36.46 -5.82
CA ALA A 1091 -2.70 -35.91 -5.99
C ALA A 1091 -1.76 -36.96 -6.65
N PRO A 1092 -1.00 -36.58 -7.70
CA PRO A 1092 -0.08 -37.48 -8.38
C PRO A 1092 1.23 -37.74 -7.61
N GLY A 1093 1.30 -37.34 -6.34
CA GLY A 1093 2.49 -37.43 -5.50
C GLY A 1093 2.15 -37.17 -4.03
N PRO A 1094 3.12 -37.35 -3.12
CA PRO A 1094 2.90 -37.22 -1.69
C PRO A 1094 2.59 -35.77 -1.28
N LEU A 1095 1.66 -35.63 -0.33
CA LEU A 1095 1.34 -34.37 0.35
C LEU A 1095 2.17 -34.26 1.62
N ILE A 1096 3.00 -33.22 1.72
CA ILE A 1096 4.01 -33.06 2.76
C ILE A 1096 3.84 -31.67 3.40
N PRO A 1097 3.53 -31.58 4.70
CA PRO A 1097 3.17 -30.31 5.34
C PRO A 1097 4.38 -29.47 5.76
N ASP A 1098 5.59 -30.01 5.77
CA ASP A 1098 6.76 -29.34 6.32
C ASP A 1098 8.02 -29.44 5.44
N SER A 1099 8.91 -28.47 5.62
CA SER A 1099 10.16 -28.38 4.87
C SER A 1099 11.10 -29.57 5.10
N ALA A 1100 11.11 -30.18 6.29
CA ALA A 1100 12.03 -31.28 6.58
C ALA A 1100 11.63 -32.55 5.82
N GLY A 1101 10.33 -32.82 5.74
CA GLY A 1101 9.75 -33.89 4.92
C GLY A 1101 10.03 -33.70 3.44
N ILE A 1102 9.96 -32.47 2.91
CA ILE A 1102 10.32 -32.18 1.51
C ILE A 1102 11.78 -32.50 1.24
N VAL A 1103 12.69 -32.05 2.10
CA VAL A 1103 14.13 -32.33 1.96
C VAL A 1103 14.43 -33.83 2.06
N ALA A 1104 13.77 -34.55 2.97
CA ALA A 1104 13.90 -36.00 3.09
C ALA A 1104 13.40 -36.73 1.84
N ALA A 1105 12.23 -36.35 1.30
CA ALA A 1105 11.68 -36.92 0.08
C ALA A 1105 12.56 -36.66 -1.16
N LEU A 1106 13.23 -35.52 -1.22
CA LEU A 1106 14.15 -35.19 -2.32
C LEU A 1106 15.45 -36.02 -2.28
N ARG A 1107 15.91 -36.44 -1.10
CA ARG A 1107 17.09 -37.32 -0.97
C ARG A 1107 16.84 -38.71 -1.55
N ASP A 1108 15.65 -39.27 -1.34
CA ASP A 1108 15.23 -40.57 -1.89
C ASP A 1108 13.88 -40.46 -2.60
N LEU A 1109 13.93 -39.86 -3.79
CA LEU A 1109 12.75 -39.53 -4.59
C LEU A 1109 11.99 -40.77 -5.07
N GLU A 1110 12.70 -41.86 -5.36
CA GLU A 1110 12.09 -43.12 -5.81
C GLU A 1110 11.28 -43.74 -4.68
N ALA A 1111 11.85 -43.85 -3.47
CA ALA A 1111 11.12 -44.38 -2.32
C ALA A 1111 9.93 -43.49 -1.95
N ALA A 1112 10.11 -42.16 -1.98
CA ALA A 1112 9.06 -41.20 -1.61
C ALA A 1112 7.85 -41.24 -2.57
N THR A 1113 8.05 -41.59 -3.83
CA THR A 1113 6.99 -41.58 -4.85
C THR A 1113 6.50 -42.97 -5.28
N ALA A 1114 7.12 -44.05 -4.80
CA ALA A 1114 6.77 -45.43 -5.16
C ALA A 1114 5.27 -45.75 -5.00
N GLY A 1115 4.65 -45.27 -3.91
CA GLY A 1115 3.22 -45.46 -3.62
C GLY A 1115 2.25 -44.67 -4.51
N HIS A 1116 2.75 -43.72 -5.31
CA HIS A 1116 1.93 -42.80 -6.11
C HIS A 1116 1.95 -43.09 -7.62
N ARG A 1117 2.66 -44.13 -8.08
CA ARG A 1117 2.81 -44.41 -9.52
C ARG A 1117 1.47 -44.57 -10.24
N GLU A 1118 0.55 -45.36 -9.70
CA GLU A 1118 -0.78 -45.52 -10.30
C GLU A 1118 -1.63 -44.24 -10.23
N ALA A 1119 -1.49 -43.46 -9.15
CA ALA A 1119 -2.18 -42.18 -9.01
C ALA A 1119 -1.68 -41.17 -10.05
N TYR A 1120 -0.38 -41.18 -10.34
CA TYR A 1120 0.25 -40.35 -11.36
C TYR A 1120 -0.26 -40.70 -12.76
N GLU A 1121 -0.33 -41.98 -13.12
CA GLU A 1121 -0.88 -42.39 -14.44
C GLU A 1121 -2.36 -42.02 -14.58
N ARG A 1122 -3.18 -42.28 -13.56
CA ARG A 1122 -4.60 -41.84 -13.56
C ARG A 1122 -4.73 -40.32 -13.67
N PHE A 1123 -3.80 -39.57 -13.10
CA PHE A 1123 -3.76 -38.11 -13.22
C PHE A 1123 -3.44 -37.68 -14.65
N ARG A 1124 -2.46 -38.32 -15.30
CA ARG A 1124 -2.16 -38.08 -16.73
C ARG A 1124 -3.35 -38.40 -17.62
N GLU A 1125 -3.95 -39.58 -17.46
CA GLU A 1125 -5.13 -39.97 -18.24
C GLU A 1125 -6.29 -38.96 -18.10
N ALA A 1126 -6.46 -38.35 -16.92
CA ALA A 1126 -7.55 -37.42 -16.66
C ALA A 1126 -7.28 -35.97 -17.12
N PHE A 1127 -6.03 -35.53 -17.15
CA PHE A 1127 -5.68 -34.10 -17.31
C PHE A 1127 -4.71 -33.80 -18.46
N CYS A 1128 -4.19 -34.82 -19.14
CA CYS A 1128 -3.17 -34.71 -20.18
C CYS A 1128 -3.62 -35.32 -21.51
N ASP A 1129 -4.91 -35.60 -21.69
CA ASP A 1129 -5.48 -36.38 -22.80
C ASP A 1129 -5.39 -35.71 -24.18
N LEU A 1130 -5.18 -34.38 -24.23
CA LEU A 1130 -5.23 -33.60 -25.47
C LEU A 1130 -3.89 -33.01 -25.94
N ASP A 1131 -2.85 -32.94 -25.11
CA ASP A 1131 -1.56 -32.39 -25.55
C ASP A 1131 -0.77 -33.45 -26.35
N ASP A 1132 -0.60 -33.23 -27.64
CA ASP A 1132 0.14 -34.11 -28.56
C ASP A 1132 1.33 -33.41 -29.25
N GLY A 1133 1.60 -32.14 -28.89
CA GLY A 1133 2.64 -31.33 -29.53
C GLY A 1133 2.16 -30.45 -30.69
N THR A 1134 0.86 -30.42 -30.98
CA THR A 1134 0.30 -29.70 -32.14
C THR A 1134 -0.71 -28.60 -31.79
N ALA A 1135 -0.83 -28.25 -30.50
CA ALA A 1135 -1.84 -27.32 -30.01
C ALA A 1135 -1.72 -25.92 -30.64
N ALA A 1136 -0.50 -25.39 -30.77
CA ALA A 1136 -0.24 -24.11 -31.41
C ALA A 1136 -0.69 -24.11 -32.88
N ALA A 1137 -0.43 -25.20 -33.61
CA ALA A 1137 -0.84 -25.34 -35.00
C ALA A 1137 -2.37 -25.37 -35.13
N GLY A 1138 -3.05 -26.15 -34.28
CA GLY A 1138 -4.51 -26.19 -34.24
C GLY A 1138 -5.14 -24.84 -33.91
N VAL A 1139 -4.57 -24.08 -32.97
CA VAL A 1139 -5.00 -22.71 -32.65
C VAL A 1139 -4.80 -21.77 -33.84
N VAL A 1140 -3.64 -21.82 -34.51
CA VAL A 1140 -3.37 -20.97 -35.69
C VAL A 1140 -4.30 -21.32 -36.86
N ASP A 1141 -4.51 -22.61 -37.14
CA ASP A 1141 -5.43 -23.05 -38.19
C ASP A 1141 -6.86 -22.56 -37.92
N ARG A 1142 -7.32 -22.68 -36.67
CA ARG A 1142 -8.63 -22.16 -36.28
C ARG A 1142 -8.67 -20.64 -36.39
N MET A 1143 -7.62 -19.95 -35.98
CA MET A 1143 -7.52 -18.49 -36.03
C MET A 1143 -7.63 -17.95 -37.47
N LEU A 1144 -7.16 -18.72 -38.46
CA LEU A 1144 -7.13 -18.34 -39.88
C LEU A 1144 -8.29 -18.91 -40.73
N LYS A 1145 -9.25 -19.62 -40.14
CA LYS A 1145 -10.32 -20.41 -40.80
C LYS A 1145 -11.31 -19.62 -41.70
N GLY A 1146 -11.01 -18.39 -42.09
CA GLY A 1146 -11.78 -17.57 -43.04
C GLY A 1146 -10.94 -16.82 -44.08
N GLU A 1147 -9.63 -17.05 -44.13
CA GLU A 1147 -8.70 -16.45 -45.12
C GLU A 1147 -8.13 -17.46 -46.13
N GLN A 1148 -8.56 -18.72 -46.05
CA GLN A 1148 -8.14 -19.77 -46.99
C GLN A 1148 -9.02 -19.82 -48.27
N ALA A 1149 -9.77 -18.75 -48.57
CA ALA A 1149 -10.62 -18.64 -49.75
C ALA A 1149 -10.01 -17.69 -50.79
#